data_AF-A0A7C5YUN8-F1
#
_entry.id   AF-A0A7C5YUN8-F1
#
_cell.length_a   1.000
_cell.length_b   1.000
_cell.length_c   1.000
_cell.angle_alpha   90.00
_cell.angle_beta   90.00
_cell.angle_gamma   90.00
#
_symmetry.space_group_name_H-M   'P 1'
#
loop_
_entity.id
_entity.type
_entity.pdbx_description
1 polymer ?
#
loop_
_entity_poly.entity_id
_entity_poly.type
_entity_poly.pdbx_seq_one_letter_code
_entity_poly.pdbx_strand_id
1 'polypeptide(L)'
;MALLLAALIAWPALGETPTPGPTPSPSPTPEEKVLYTFDLQGAFLDHGTFAAPLSPEQPVPGKTYGDLLDDYDLTLFVATLQGIVNRAGPRLYVYHAAGVDDFWLQTFQSPGEWLSDYTLVPLPDLNALLETFRTEVSGTVVWDERVPATLNVATTIAGVENLAVVRRGSALYETITRVLPVRVDLSDRFSGKAEAYRWAIQEYLQAGRCNPRLLAYIEDGWPAVLYGRRELTRGVPSVFSRDYLVQNRAFVFDLSPWADEAPVDDPSQPLGQDRAVLEEILAAARQQAGTEMIAIWGFVPWWQKYSNSTGAGGNHEPVEGEWEVVWLASSYGAYFTGSMGDIFGLDMANASVHRFAPFPESVPRPASPTPDELQERGYLEGSRVAPKTYLLYYMGDFDFAQPLYTLMPELWSSEKRGELPLAWGINPETIETFPDIVSYLLRTRSRNDFFVAPDSGAGYLNPEALPSELRESWRRHNLEYYRRLGLSITGFLLNGKGGEVPDEVVDLYRTFSPDGITFNWHHLVGPWPRLQGNTPLTAFPHYGLGQSDALEVWVEQVDRAYGEYREAHGEGPVFLTLRCVYTSPDFLVELTEALRQAHPERDYQVVDPYTFFALMRRELGGKDEPRATFLRPMLPGQATSGETLPLTLAVRNDGWEVWPAHEVGLGFNILPEDQAGEDPPGATGEALFLPLFEDVPPGGVYTFTFLLGAPVRPGTYVLRYDLLRQPWQWFYQEGNFWKVERMEVRAVPAPGMSIEPPTLPSWPTPAPFGPQGLPMPPQQPSPETPAAGTPSPTPSPTPPMTATLPTGWDLPPLVRQGLAGRAVWAIARDALGRIWFGGEQGAAAFIPHSDFTPADDEWRIYTPDDGLPNQWITAIAADERGGVWFGSQGGGAAYLDENGWTLYTERDGLASNWIRDIAIDPQGLVWFATSKGVSVFSGSAWQTFSSSNSPLPRDVVSAIAIDKAGNRWLATEGGGVVFLSADEREWRTYTTADGLGDDFVLALAVDPAGRVWAGTWRGGLSVFDGSGWTTYRSENSGLAANWVQALAADSQGRIWCGTYGLPGAGLSVLTPETGQWLRFGLADGLPSENISALAAIRPGEVWVGTEMGAIRYLEPLLLFAPPVSPTAMPTPHPTTDREHIISYRGGGEFAPALSAGQGFAPPLQATSTPTRLPSPTRGTPTPTPSRLPSPTPPVTASPTPPPSTTPTPSPTPSPTRTPTATPTHTSTPTPSPTGTPPTATPTRTNTPTGTPPTATPTRTNT
;
A
#
# COMPACT_ATOMS: atom_id res chain seq x y z
N MET A 1 28.44 -41.41 37.80
CA MET A 1 27.63 -42.44 37.10
C MET A 1 26.38 -42.85 37.88
N ALA A 2 26.45 -43.33 39.13
CA ALA A 2 25.24 -43.74 39.87
C ALA A 2 24.14 -42.65 39.98
N LEU A 3 24.54 -41.37 40.12
CA LEU A 3 23.62 -40.22 40.12
C LEU A 3 23.04 -39.83 38.75
N LEU A 4 23.50 -40.43 37.65
CA LEU A 4 23.05 -40.12 36.28
C LEU A 4 21.97 -41.11 35.76
N LEU A 5 21.68 -42.19 36.49
CA LEU A 5 20.52 -43.05 36.23
C LEU A 5 19.26 -42.64 37.01
N ALA A 6 19.37 -41.73 37.98
CA ALA A 6 18.23 -41.31 38.80
C ALA A 6 17.28 -40.33 38.10
N ALA A 7 17.73 -39.64 37.05
CA ALA A 7 16.99 -38.59 36.35
C ALA A 7 16.10 -39.09 35.19
N LEU A 8 15.99 -40.41 34.97
CA LEU A 8 15.33 -41.01 33.81
C LEU A 8 14.16 -41.95 34.17
N ILE A 9 13.75 -42.01 35.45
CA ILE A 9 12.73 -42.95 35.94
C ILE A 9 11.74 -42.24 36.89
N ALA A 10 11.21 -41.08 36.47
CA ALA A 10 10.28 -40.28 37.26
C ALA A 10 9.25 -39.50 36.41
N TRP A 11 8.50 -40.21 35.54
CA TRP A 11 7.37 -39.63 34.80
C TRP A 11 6.17 -40.60 34.68
N PRO A 12 5.28 -40.67 35.68
CA PRO A 12 3.91 -41.15 35.49
C PRO A 12 3.07 -40.01 34.88
N ALA A 13 2.59 -40.12 33.64
CA ALA A 13 1.43 -40.93 33.28
C ALA A 13 0.10 -40.38 33.83
N LEU A 14 -0.31 -39.21 33.35
CA LEU A 14 -1.71 -38.96 33.03
C LEU A 14 -1.87 -39.12 31.51
N GLY A 15 -2.51 -40.21 31.12
CA GLY A 15 -2.92 -40.43 29.74
C GLY A 15 -4.43 -40.44 29.69
N GLU A 16 -5.02 -39.40 29.12
CA GLU A 16 -6.33 -39.54 28.48
C GLU A 16 -6.09 -39.76 26.99
N THR A 17 -6.77 -40.75 26.43
CA THR A 17 -6.69 -41.04 24.99
C THR A 17 -7.23 -39.86 24.19
N PRO A 18 -6.61 -39.47 23.06
CA PRO A 18 -7.30 -38.61 22.11
C PRO A 18 -8.61 -39.30 21.73
N THR A 19 -9.73 -38.63 21.96
CA THR A 19 -11.00 -39.01 21.36
C THR A 19 -10.80 -39.10 19.84
N PRO A 20 -11.50 -40.02 19.15
CA PRO A 20 -11.58 -39.93 17.70
C PRO A 20 -12.07 -38.53 17.35
N GLY A 21 -11.28 -37.78 16.57
CA GLY A 21 -11.75 -36.53 15.99
C GLY A 21 -13.06 -36.79 15.24
N PRO A 22 -13.99 -35.81 15.18
CA PRO A 22 -15.25 -36.01 14.50
C PRO A 22 -14.97 -36.53 13.09
N THR A 23 -15.55 -37.69 12.75
CA THR A 23 -15.55 -38.23 11.39
C THR A 23 -15.87 -37.09 10.44
N PRO A 24 -15.11 -36.86 9.36
CA PRO A 24 -15.42 -35.78 8.44
C PRO A 24 -16.87 -35.92 8.00
N SER A 25 -17.69 -34.92 8.35
CA SER A 25 -19.06 -34.84 7.86
C SER A 25 -19.04 -34.91 6.33
N PRO A 26 -20.09 -35.45 5.70
CA PRO A 26 -20.24 -35.31 4.26
C PRO A 26 -20.09 -33.81 3.92
N SER A 27 -19.32 -33.51 2.86
CA SER A 27 -18.94 -32.14 2.49
C SER A 27 -20.13 -31.20 2.61
N PRO A 28 -20.01 -30.09 3.39
CA PRO A 28 -21.15 -29.22 3.61
C PRO A 28 -21.70 -28.74 2.27
N THR A 29 -23.01 -28.87 2.11
CA THR A 29 -23.75 -27.99 1.21
C THR A 29 -23.34 -26.55 1.52
N PRO A 30 -23.15 -25.66 0.53
CA PRO A 30 -22.66 -24.31 0.76
C PRO A 30 -23.44 -23.66 1.92
N GLU A 31 -22.76 -23.39 3.03
CA GLU A 31 -23.41 -22.79 4.19
C GLU A 31 -23.84 -21.38 3.81
N GLU A 32 -25.13 -21.12 3.95
CA GLU A 32 -25.75 -19.83 3.68
C GLU A 32 -25.05 -18.78 4.57
N LYS A 33 -24.36 -17.81 3.94
CA LYS A 33 -23.65 -16.75 4.66
C LYS A 33 -24.70 -15.86 5.35
N VAL A 34 -24.99 -16.12 6.61
CA VAL A 34 -25.95 -15.34 7.39
C VAL A 34 -25.22 -14.35 8.29
N LEU A 35 -25.53 -13.06 8.10
CA LEU A 35 -25.15 -11.99 9.02
C LEU A 35 -26.41 -11.58 9.78
N TYR A 36 -26.49 -11.96 11.05
CA TYR A 36 -27.58 -11.51 11.91
C TYR A 36 -27.41 -10.02 12.22
N THR A 37 -28.51 -9.27 12.25
CA THR A 37 -28.49 -7.84 12.63
C THR A 37 -29.30 -7.62 13.90
N PHE A 38 -28.83 -6.73 14.77
CA PHE A 38 -29.50 -6.36 16.02
C PHE A 38 -29.51 -4.84 16.19
N ASP A 39 -30.65 -4.28 16.62
CA ASP A 39 -30.85 -2.83 16.67
C ASP A 39 -30.71 -2.29 18.11
N LEU A 40 -29.80 -1.34 18.30
CA LEU A 40 -29.56 -0.57 19.51
C LEU A 40 -29.60 0.96 19.26
N GLN A 41 -30.05 1.43 18.09
CA GLN A 41 -30.19 2.88 17.82
C GLN A 41 -31.16 3.52 18.84
N GLY A 42 -32.19 2.79 19.27
CA GLY A 42 -33.11 3.20 20.35
C GLY A 42 -32.49 3.28 21.77
N ALA A 43 -31.28 2.76 21.96
CA ALA A 43 -30.50 2.89 23.21
C ALA A 43 -29.55 4.10 23.19
N PHE A 44 -29.21 4.62 22.00
CA PHE A 44 -28.24 5.71 21.83
C PHE A 44 -28.88 6.91 21.10
N LEU A 45 -29.40 7.88 21.86
CA LEU A 45 -30.27 8.95 21.35
C LEU A 45 -29.60 10.33 21.17
N ASP A 46 -28.27 10.45 21.36
CA ASP A 46 -27.54 11.72 21.37
C ASP A 46 -26.29 11.68 20.46
N HIS A 47 -26.52 11.54 19.15
CA HIS A 47 -25.47 11.59 18.15
C HIS A 47 -24.96 13.02 17.92
N GLY A 48 -23.64 13.20 17.86
CA GLY A 48 -23.00 14.38 17.26
C GLY A 48 -23.04 15.68 18.06
N THR A 49 -23.42 15.65 19.34
CA THR A 49 -23.21 16.80 20.23
C THR A 49 -21.78 16.77 20.79
N PHE A 50 -20.97 17.79 20.51
CA PHE A 50 -19.69 17.97 21.23
C PHE A 50 -19.99 18.09 22.73
N ALA A 51 -19.25 17.37 23.58
CA ALA A 51 -19.58 17.09 24.97
C ALA A 51 -20.04 18.33 25.77
N ALA A 52 -21.36 18.55 25.83
CA ALA A 52 -21.95 19.68 26.52
C ALA A 52 -21.87 19.47 28.04
N PRO A 53 -21.54 20.50 28.84
CA PRO A 53 -21.37 20.34 30.28
C PRO A 53 -22.64 19.80 30.94
N LEU A 54 -22.46 18.76 31.76
CA LEU A 54 -23.53 18.00 32.41
C LEU A 54 -24.49 18.93 33.18
N SER A 55 -25.65 19.20 32.60
CA SER A 55 -26.77 19.83 33.30
C SER A 55 -27.43 18.78 34.19
N PRO A 56 -27.28 18.79 35.53
CA PRO A 56 -27.59 17.62 36.37
C PRO A 56 -29.08 17.30 36.52
N GLU A 57 -29.95 18.02 35.81
CA GLU A 57 -31.38 18.09 36.10
C GLU A 57 -32.26 17.27 35.15
N GLN A 58 -31.78 16.94 33.92
CA GLN A 58 -32.56 16.14 32.94
C GLN A 58 -31.66 15.22 32.09
N PRO A 59 -31.95 13.90 32.01
CA PRO A 59 -31.35 12.99 31.02
C PRO A 59 -31.84 13.29 29.60
N VAL A 60 -31.26 12.63 28.58
CA VAL A 60 -31.66 12.77 27.17
C VAL A 60 -33.19 12.64 26.97
N PRO A 61 -33.82 13.47 26.09
CA PRO A 61 -35.27 13.56 26.00
C PRO A 61 -35.99 12.22 25.75
N GLY A 62 -36.82 11.81 26.70
CA GLY A 62 -37.65 10.60 26.61
C GLY A 62 -37.12 9.38 27.37
N LYS A 63 -35.87 9.40 27.87
CA LYS A 63 -35.32 8.37 28.77
C LYS A 63 -35.39 8.84 30.23
N THR A 64 -35.35 7.89 31.17
CA THR A 64 -34.99 8.14 32.58
C THR A 64 -33.60 7.57 32.86
N TYR A 65 -32.99 7.94 34.00
CA TYR A 65 -31.75 7.31 34.48
C TYR A 65 -31.86 5.79 34.70
N GLY A 66 -33.08 5.24 34.82
CA GLY A 66 -33.29 3.79 34.84
C GLY A 66 -33.15 3.17 33.44
N ASP A 67 -33.82 3.77 32.45
CA ASP A 67 -33.74 3.33 31.06
C ASP A 67 -32.30 3.40 30.53
N LEU A 68 -31.55 4.47 30.84
CA LEU A 68 -30.14 4.62 30.46
C LEU A 68 -29.22 3.53 31.07
N LEU A 69 -29.55 3.03 32.26
CA LEU A 69 -28.80 1.97 32.93
C LEU A 69 -29.14 0.59 32.33
N ASP A 70 -30.40 0.35 31.98
CA ASP A 70 -30.83 -0.88 31.28
C ASP A 70 -30.32 -0.90 29.82
N ASP A 71 -30.26 0.26 29.14
CA ASP A 71 -29.64 0.46 27.82
C ASP A 71 -28.13 0.12 27.86
N TYR A 72 -27.42 0.59 28.90
CA TYR A 72 -26.00 0.32 29.12
C TYR A 72 -25.73 -1.18 29.37
N ASP A 73 -26.52 -1.83 30.24
CA ASP A 73 -26.41 -3.26 30.50
C ASP A 73 -26.72 -4.11 29.25
N LEU A 74 -27.73 -3.72 28.46
CA LEU A 74 -28.08 -4.40 27.23
C LEU A 74 -26.93 -4.31 26.22
N THR A 75 -26.44 -3.10 25.98
CA THR A 75 -25.36 -2.85 25.03
C THR A 75 -24.09 -3.60 25.42
N LEU A 76 -23.74 -3.62 26.71
CA LEU A 76 -22.58 -4.34 27.22
C LEU A 76 -22.69 -5.85 26.97
N PHE A 77 -23.86 -6.42 27.21
CA PHE A 77 -24.13 -7.81 26.88
C PHE A 77 -24.01 -8.07 25.37
N VAL A 78 -24.60 -7.21 24.53
CA VAL A 78 -24.58 -7.35 23.05
C VAL A 78 -23.18 -7.22 22.48
N ALA A 79 -22.39 -6.20 22.85
CA ALA A 79 -21.03 -5.99 22.34
C ALA A 79 -20.09 -7.15 22.75
N THR A 80 -20.19 -7.61 24.00
CA THR A 80 -19.36 -8.75 24.47
C THR A 80 -19.82 -10.09 23.88
N LEU A 81 -21.11 -10.26 23.60
CA LEU A 81 -21.63 -11.38 22.79
C LEU A 81 -21.10 -11.32 21.34
N GLN A 82 -21.18 -10.16 20.69
CA GLN A 82 -20.74 -9.91 19.32
C GLN A 82 -19.27 -10.32 19.13
N GLY A 83 -18.39 -9.89 20.03
CA GLY A 83 -16.99 -10.28 20.01
C GLY A 83 -16.72 -11.79 20.17
N ILE A 84 -17.60 -12.53 20.84
CA ILE A 84 -17.48 -14.00 20.95
C ILE A 84 -17.89 -14.67 19.62
N VAL A 85 -19.07 -14.32 19.09
CA VAL A 85 -19.66 -15.00 17.93
C VAL A 85 -18.99 -14.62 16.61
N ASN A 86 -18.48 -13.39 16.49
CA ASN A 86 -17.72 -12.95 15.33
C ASN A 86 -16.29 -13.49 15.28
N ARG A 87 -15.82 -14.31 16.24
CA ARG A 87 -14.39 -14.66 16.31
C ARG A 87 -13.86 -15.49 15.12
N ALA A 88 -14.73 -16.18 14.37
CA ALA A 88 -14.35 -16.95 13.19
C ALA A 88 -14.73 -16.29 11.84
N GLY A 89 -15.46 -15.16 11.87
CA GLY A 89 -15.99 -14.48 10.70
C GLY A 89 -17.24 -13.66 11.05
N PRO A 90 -17.76 -12.81 10.15
CA PRO A 90 -18.99 -12.04 10.37
C PRO A 90 -20.19 -12.94 10.70
N ARG A 91 -20.85 -12.69 11.84
CA ARG A 91 -22.04 -13.42 12.32
C ARG A 91 -23.10 -12.51 12.94
N LEU A 92 -22.70 -11.47 13.66
CA LEU A 92 -23.58 -10.46 14.27
C LEU A 92 -23.08 -9.05 13.95
N TYR A 93 -23.97 -8.24 13.38
CA TYR A 93 -23.80 -6.81 13.15
C TYR A 93 -24.79 -6.03 14.05
N VAL A 94 -24.38 -4.87 14.54
CA VAL A 94 -25.14 -4.05 15.48
C VAL A 94 -25.39 -2.68 14.85
N TYR A 95 -26.65 -2.26 14.81
CA TYR A 95 -26.99 -0.87 14.52
C TYR A 95 -26.94 -0.07 15.83
N HIS A 96 -26.15 1.00 15.85
CA HIS A 96 -25.83 1.83 17.01
C HIS A 96 -26.02 3.32 16.69
N ALA A 97 -25.37 3.79 15.62
CA ALA A 97 -25.37 5.17 15.15
C ALA A 97 -26.15 5.27 13.84
N ALA A 98 -27.32 5.90 13.92
CA ALA A 98 -28.25 6.00 12.79
C ALA A 98 -27.61 6.73 11.60
N GLY A 99 -27.62 6.08 10.43
CA GLY A 99 -26.97 6.60 9.22
C GLY A 99 -25.46 6.33 9.12
N VAL A 100 -24.79 5.87 10.18
CA VAL A 100 -23.36 5.48 10.14
C VAL A 100 -23.22 3.99 9.87
N ASP A 101 -23.74 3.13 10.75
CA ASP A 101 -23.68 1.66 10.52
C ASP A 101 -24.52 1.28 9.29
N ASP A 102 -25.63 1.98 9.08
CA ASP A 102 -26.47 1.88 7.88
C ASP A 102 -25.68 2.15 6.60
N PHE A 103 -24.86 3.20 6.58
CA PHE A 103 -24.05 3.58 5.43
C PHE A 103 -22.99 2.52 5.13
N TRP A 104 -22.24 2.06 6.14
CA TRP A 104 -21.20 1.06 5.94
C TRP A 104 -21.77 -0.30 5.54
N LEU A 105 -22.84 -0.77 6.19
CA LEU A 105 -23.46 -2.05 5.84
C LEU A 105 -24.08 -2.02 4.44
N GLN A 106 -24.79 -0.96 4.06
CA GLN A 106 -25.35 -0.82 2.70
C GLN A 106 -24.26 -0.68 1.64
N THR A 107 -23.16 0.01 1.96
CA THR A 107 -21.98 0.10 1.08
C THR A 107 -21.41 -1.29 0.84
N PHE A 108 -21.08 -2.05 1.88
CA PHE A 108 -20.38 -3.33 1.72
C PHE A 108 -21.30 -4.51 1.34
N GLN A 109 -22.62 -4.38 1.47
CA GLN A 109 -23.60 -5.34 0.92
C GLN A 109 -23.97 -5.05 -0.55
N SER A 110 -23.53 -3.92 -1.13
CA SER A 110 -23.85 -3.57 -2.52
C SER A 110 -23.25 -4.58 -3.53
N PRO A 111 -23.86 -4.80 -4.71
CA PRO A 111 -23.41 -5.82 -5.66
C PRO A 111 -21.92 -5.69 -6.04
N GLY A 112 -21.14 -6.76 -5.80
CA GLY A 112 -19.70 -6.80 -6.02
C GLY A 112 -18.83 -6.47 -4.80
N GLU A 113 -19.43 -6.02 -3.69
CA GLU A 113 -18.73 -5.76 -2.42
C GLU A 113 -18.71 -6.99 -1.50
N TRP A 114 -17.84 -6.97 -0.49
CA TRP A 114 -17.43 -8.18 0.24
C TRP A 114 -18.52 -8.83 1.12
N LEU A 115 -19.58 -8.10 1.48
CA LEU A 115 -20.76 -8.63 2.16
C LEU A 115 -21.94 -8.91 1.22
N SER A 116 -21.80 -8.77 -0.10
CA SER A 116 -22.93 -8.93 -1.04
C SER A 116 -23.54 -10.35 -1.09
N ASP A 117 -22.75 -11.39 -0.76
CA ASP A 117 -23.25 -12.76 -0.59
C ASP A 117 -24.01 -12.98 0.74
N TYR A 118 -23.97 -12.03 1.70
CA TYR A 118 -24.55 -12.24 3.03
C TYR A 118 -26.04 -11.93 3.07
N THR A 119 -26.81 -12.93 3.54
CA THR A 119 -28.23 -12.78 3.87
C THR A 119 -28.35 -12.13 5.25
N LEU A 120 -28.92 -10.92 5.29
CA LEU A 120 -29.18 -10.20 6.54
C LEU A 120 -30.41 -10.77 7.25
N VAL A 121 -30.26 -11.13 8.53
CA VAL A 121 -31.36 -11.71 9.34
C VAL A 121 -31.57 -10.88 10.61
N PRO A 122 -32.61 -10.02 10.68
CA PRO A 122 -32.85 -9.17 11.85
C PRO A 122 -33.36 -9.98 13.04
N LEU A 123 -32.74 -9.72 14.21
CA LEU A 123 -33.10 -10.30 15.50
C LEU A 123 -33.88 -9.26 16.31
N PRO A 124 -35.20 -9.45 16.54
CA PRO A 124 -36.08 -8.38 17.02
C PRO A 124 -35.99 -8.08 18.53
N ASP A 125 -35.46 -9.00 19.35
CA ASP A 125 -35.31 -8.80 20.79
C ASP A 125 -34.23 -9.71 21.41
N LEU A 126 -33.91 -9.45 22.69
CA LEU A 126 -32.89 -10.17 23.46
C LEU A 126 -33.14 -11.69 23.56
N ASN A 127 -34.39 -12.16 23.53
CA ASN A 127 -34.69 -13.60 23.54
C ASN A 127 -34.33 -14.23 22.19
N ALA A 128 -34.62 -13.57 21.07
CA ALA A 128 -34.19 -14.04 19.75
C ALA A 128 -32.66 -14.10 19.65
N LEU A 129 -31.97 -13.06 20.15
CA LEU A 129 -30.52 -13.00 20.23
C LEU A 129 -29.93 -14.15 21.08
N LEU A 130 -30.51 -14.41 22.25
CA LEU A 130 -30.14 -15.53 23.12
C LEU A 130 -30.44 -16.90 22.47
N GLU A 131 -31.61 -17.07 21.83
CA GLU A 131 -31.99 -18.34 21.22
C GLU A 131 -31.09 -18.74 20.04
N THR A 132 -30.66 -17.76 19.23
CA THR A 132 -29.69 -17.93 18.14
C THR A 132 -28.31 -18.32 18.66
N PHE A 133 -27.71 -17.55 19.58
CA PHE A 133 -26.28 -17.68 19.91
C PHE A 133 -25.94 -18.50 21.17
N ARG A 134 -26.92 -18.96 21.95
CA ARG A 134 -26.70 -19.73 23.21
C ARG A 134 -25.82 -20.97 23.12
N THR A 135 -25.61 -21.56 21.94
CA THR A 135 -24.73 -22.71 21.73
C THR A 135 -23.29 -22.34 21.41
N GLU A 136 -23.03 -21.07 21.11
CA GLU A 136 -21.70 -20.55 20.72
C GLU A 136 -21.00 -19.81 21.88
N VAL A 137 -21.74 -19.53 22.96
CA VAL A 137 -21.27 -18.87 24.19
C VAL A 137 -21.22 -19.87 25.34
N SER A 138 -20.13 -19.85 26.13
CA SER A 138 -19.89 -20.86 27.18
C SER A 138 -20.66 -20.59 28.49
N GLY A 139 -21.21 -19.39 28.64
CA GLY A 139 -22.01 -18.93 29.77
C GLY A 139 -21.86 -17.42 29.98
N THR A 140 -21.99 -16.95 31.22
CA THR A 140 -21.81 -15.54 31.59
C THR A 140 -20.70 -15.32 32.61
N VAL A 141 -20.12 -14.11 32.57
CA VAL A 141 -19.27 -13.54 33.62
C VAL A 141 -19.97 -12.34 34.24
N VAL A 142 -20.06 -12.32 35.57
CA VAL A 142 -20.79 -11.29 36.33
C VAL A 142 -19.80 -10.30 36.94
N TRP A 143 -20.07 -9.00 36.76
CA TRP A 143 -19.28 -7.90 37.33
C TRP A 143 -20.07 -7.08 38.35
N ASP A 144 -19.38 -6.26 39.14
CA ASP A 144 -19.88 -5.62 40.36
C ASP A 144 -19.70 -4.10 40.33
N GLU A 145 -20.81 -3.36 40.32
CA GLU A 145 -20.82 -1.89 40.30
C GLU A 145 -20.18 -1.24 41.54
N ARG A 146 -19.98 -1.99 42.63
CA ARG A 146 -19.27 -1.53 43.83
C ARG A 146 -17.76 -1.43 43.62
N VAL A 147 -17.22 -2.14 42.62
CA VAL A 147 -15.82 -2.04 42.17
C VAL A 147 -15.85 -1.96 40.63
N PRO A 148 -16.09 -0.77 40.05
CA PRO A 148 -16.30 -0.56 38.61
C PRO A 148 -15.30 -1.26 37.68
N ALA A 149 -14.03 -1.30 38.06
CA ALA A 149 -12.94 -2.02 37.37
C ALA A 149 -13.20 -3.50 37.10
N THR A 150 -14.09 -4.15 37.86
CA THR A 150 -14.51 -5.53 37.59
C THR A 150 -15.19 -5.69 36.23
N LEU A 151 -15.72 -4.63 35.61
CA LEU A 151 -16.20 -4.63 34.24
C LEU A 151 -15.07 -4.94 33.23
N ASN A 152 -13.92 -4.30 33.38
CA ASN A 152 -12.77 -4.49 32.48
C ASN A 152 -12.09 -5.84 32.71
N VAL A 153 -12.04 -6.30 33.97
CA VAL A 153 -11.66 -7.67 34.31
C VAL A 153 -12.64 -8.69 33.67
N ALA A 154 -13.95 -8.46 33.75
CA ALA A 154 -14.96 -9.30 33.11
C ALA A 154 -14.87 -9.28 31.58
N THR A 155 -14.53 -8.15 30.96
CA THR A 155 -14.34 -8.05 29.51
C THR A 155 -13.09 -8.82 29.05
N THR A 156 -12.00 -8.79 29.84
CA THR A 156 -10.82 -9.63 29.63
C THR A 156 -11.17 -11.13 29.72
N ILE A 157 -11.95 -11.51 30.74
CA ILE A 157 -12.47 -12.88 30.90
C ILE A 157 -13.35 -13.29 29.73
N ALA A 158 -14.22 -12.40 29.23
CA ALA A 158 -15.15 -12.67 28.13
C ALA A 158 -14.41 -13.13 26.86
N GLY A 159 -13.29 -12.49 26.53
CA GLY A 159 -12.46 -12.87 25.39
C GLY A 159 -11.71 -14.19 25.58
N VAL A 160 -11.21 -14.43 26.80
CA VAL A 160 -10.42 -15.64 27.11
C VAL A 160 -11.28 -16.89 27.30
N GLU A 161 -12.45 -16.76 27.92
CA GLU A 161 -13.28 -17.89 28.38
C GLU A 161 -14.64 -18.01 27.63
N ASN A 162 -14.90 -17.16 26.64
CA ASN A 162 -16.14 -17.13 25.84
C ASN A 162 -17.40 -16.92 26.69
N LEU A 163 -17.35 -15.95 27.60
CA LEU A 163 -18.43 -15.63 28.54
C LEU A 163 -18.98 -14.23 28.27
N ALA A 164 -20.28 -14.10 28.00
CA ALA A 164 -20.87 -12.77 27.83
C ALA A 164 -20.95 -12.03 29.18
N VAL A 165 -20.78 -10.71 29.17
CA VAL A 165 -20.68 -9.89 30.40
C VAL A 165 -22.09 -9.46 30.87
N VAL A 166 -22.35 -9.53 32.18
CA VAL A 166 -23.60 -9.08 32.80
C VAL A 166 -23.33 -8.36 34.12
N ARG A 167 -23.98 -7.21 34.38
CA ARG A 167 -23.89 -6.50 35.67
C ARG A 167 -24.70 -7.20 36.75
N ARG A 168 -24.12 -7.35 37.95
CA ARG A 168 -24.85 -7.82 39.13
C ARG A 168 -25.98 -6.84 39.49
N GLY A 169 -27.22 -7.32 39.51
CA GLY A 169 -28.40 -6.49 39.80
C GLY A 169 -29.03 -5.79 38.59
N SER A 170 -28.55 -6.06 37.38
CA SER A 170 -29.23 -5.67 36.13
C SER A 170 -30.66 -6.22 36.05
N ALA A 171 -31.59 -5.47 35.45
CA ALA A 171 -32.92 -5.98 35.11
C ALA A 171 -32.85 -7.17 34.14
N LEU A 172 -31.78 -7.27 33.35
CA LEU A 172 -31.54 -8.35 32.39
C LEU A 172 -30.97 -9.63 33.02
N TYR A 173 -30.47 -9.55 34.27
CA TYR A 173 -29.67 -10.59 34.91
C TYR A 173 -30.37 -11.97 34.92
N GLU A 174 -31.59 -12.05 35.42
CA GLU A 174 -32.37 -13.31 35.46
C GLU A 174 -32.76 -13.80 34.06
N THR A 175 -33.03 -12.88 33.12
CA THR A 175 -33.38 -13.23 31.73
C THR A 175 -32.23 -13.92 31.02
N ILE A 176 -31.02 -13.34 31.12
CA ILE A 176 -29.80 -13.85 30.49
C ILE A 176 -29.32 -15.12 31.23
N THR A 177 -29.15 -15.08 32.56
CA THR A 177 -28.50 -16.18 33.31
C THR A 177 -29.33 -17.46 33.36
N ARG A 178 -30.64 -17.38 33.14
CA ARG A 178 -31.53 -18.53 32.91
C ARG A 178 -31.25 -19.28 31.61
N VAL A 179 -30.62 -18.63 30.62
CA VAL A 179 -30.23 -19.22 29.33
C VAL A 179 -28.73 -19.51 29.28
N LEU A 180 -27.90 -18.56 29.72
CA LEU A 180 -26.45 -18.59 29.73
C LEU A 180 -25.91 -18.65 31.18
N PRO A 181 -25.59 -19.84 31.71
CA PRO A 181 -25.28 -20.00 33.14
C PRO A 181 -24.04 -19.20 33.55
N VAL A 182 -24.08 -18.61 34.75
CA VAL A 182 -22.92 -17.93 35.35
C VAL A 182 -21.79 -18.93 35.53
N ARG A 183 -20.61 -18.61 34.97
CA ARG A 183 -19.38 -19.41 35.12
C ARG A 183 -18.39 -18.76 36.05
N VAL A 184 -18.31 -17.42 36.01
CA VAL A 184 -17.47 -16.60 36.88
C VAL A 184 -18.34 -15.50 37.46
N ASP A 185 -18.30 -15.33 38.78
CA ASP A 185 -18.91 -14.20 39.48
C ASP A 185 -17.79 -13.41 40.15
N LEU A 186 -17.69 -12.12 39.85
CA LEU A 186 -16.74 -11.19 40.48
C LEU A 186 -17.39 -10.39 41.62
N SER A 187 -18.69 -10.59 41.88
CA SER A 187 -19.41 -9.96 42.98
C SER A 187 -18.73 -10.27 44.33
N ASP A 188 -18.53 -9.24 45.16
CA ASP A 188 -17.90 -9.35 46.49
C ASP A 188 -16.46 -9.93 46.48
N ARG A 189 -15.82 -10.09 45.30
CA ARG A 189 -14.50 -10.74 45.16
C ARG A 189 -13.34 -9.84 45.55
N PHE A 190 -13.48 -8.53 45.37
CA PHE A 190 -12.44 -7.53 45.57
C PHE A 190 -12.94 -6.36 46.42
N SER A 191 -12.01 -5.72 47.10
CA SER A 191 -12.25 -4.56 47.97
C SER A 191 -12.00 -3.21 47.28
N GLY A 192 -11.31 -3.21 46.13
CA GLY A 192 -11.03 -2.00 45.36
C GLY A 192 -10.34 -2.24 44.01
N LYS A 193 -10.22 -1.16 43.25
CA LYS A 193 -9.76 -1.11 41.84
C LYS A 193 -8.42 -1.81 41.61
N ALA A 194 -7.42 -1.44 42.41
CA ALA A 194 -6.07 -1.96 42.31
C ALA A 194 -5.91 -3.45 42.69
N GLU A 195 -6.86 -4.03 43.44
CA GLU A 195 -6.87 -5.46 43.77
C GLU A 195 -7.38 -6.29 42.58
N ALA A 196 -8.47 -5.84 41.97
CA ALA A 196 -9.09 -6.50 40.81
C ALA A 196 -8.13 -6.58 39.61
N TYR A 197 -7.46 -5.47 39.28
CA TYR A 197 -6.50 -5.45 38.18
C TYR A 197 -5.24 -6.27 38.47
N ARG A 198 -4.66 -6.22 39.68
CA ARG A 198 -3.49 -7.07 40.02
C ARG A 198 -3.79 -8.57 39.95
N TRP A 199 -5.00 -8.98 40.34
CA TRP A 199 -5.45 -10.35 40.13
C TRP A 199 -5.54 -10.69 38.63
N ALA A 200 -6.13 -9.81 37.82
CA ALA A 200 -6.24 -10.02 36.37
C ALA A 200 -4.86 -10.10 35.66
N ILE A 201 -3.91 -9.24 36.06
CA ILE A 201 -2.52 -9.26 35.55
C ILE A 201 -1.90 -10.65 35.76
N GLN A 202 -2.03 -11.22 36.95
CA GLN A 202 -1.46 -12.53 37.28
C GLN A 202 -2.14 -13.66 36.50
N GLU A 203 -3.47 -13.67 36.46
CA GLU A 203 -4.27 -14.81 36.00
C GLU A 203 -4.52 -14.85 34.49
N TYR A 204 -4.30 -13.75 33.78
CA TYR A 204 -4.55 -13.64 32.34
C TYR A 204 -3.31 -13.15 31.55
N LEU A 205 -2.67 -12.06 31.98
CA LEU A 205 -1.57 -11.43 31.23
C LEU A 205 -0.23 -12.13 31.47
N GLN A 206 0.19 -12.25 32.72
CA GLN A 206 1.40 -13.01 33.11
C GLN A 206 1.23 -14.52 32.85
N ALA A 207 0.01 -15.05 32.94
CA ALA A 207 -0.32 -16.42 32.56
C ALA A 207 -0.36 -16.67 31.04
N GLY A 208 -0.27 -15.64 30.18
CA GLY A 208 -0.27 -15.78 28.72
C GLY A 208 -1.60 -16.29 28.13
N ARG A 209 -2.73 -15.99 28.78
CA ARG A 209 -4.08 -16.42 28.35
C ARG A 209 -4.81 -15.38 27.49
N CYS A 210 -4.52 -14.10 27.70
CA CYS A 210 -4.93 -13.00 26.81
C CYS A 210 -3.82 -12.65 25.81
N ASN A 211 -4.10 -11.77 24.85
CA ASN A 211 -3.14 -11.30 23.85
C ASN A 211 -2.22 -10.22 24.46
N PRO A 212 -0.90 -10.48 24.65
CA PRO A 212 0.00 -9.51 25.29
C PRO A 212 0.37 -8.31 24.40
N ARG A 213 0.02 -8.35 23.10
CA ARG A 213 0.24 -7.25 22.15
C ARG A 213 -0.99 -6.37 21.93
N LEU A 214 -2.12 -6.67 22.59
CA LEU A 214 -3.33 -5.86 22.54
C LEU A 214 -3.84 -5.61 23.97
N LEU A 215 -3.52 -4.43 24.47
CA LEU A 215 -4.14 -3.87 25.67
C LEU A 215 -5.32 -2.97 25.26
N ALA A 216 -6.17 -2.61 26.21
CA ALA A 216 -7.21 -1.62 25.96
C ALA A 216 -7.46 -0.72 27.16
N TYR A 217 -7.38 0.60 26.94
CA TYR A 217 -7.79 1.62 27.88
C TYR A 217 -9.24 2.03 27.52
N ILE A 218 -10.23 1.42 28.16
CA ILE A 218 -11.64 1.80 27.99
C ILE A 218 -12.26 1.97 29.37
N GLU A 219 -13.04 3.04 29.56
CA GLU A 219 -13.71 3.36 30.82
C GLU A 219 -14.39 2.12 31.45
N ASP A 220 -14.17 1.92 32.76
CA ASP A 220 -14.77 0.83 33.52
C ASP A 220 -16.26 1.07 33.85
N GLY A 221 -16.82 0.36 34.82
CA GLY A 221 -18.24 0.42 35.18
C GLY A 221 -18.75 1.75 35.76
N TRP A 222 -17.97 2.82 35.71
CA TRP A 222 -18.29 4.12 36.30
C TRP A 222 -19.58 4.77 35.74
N PRO A 223 -19.93 4.68 34.43
CA PRO A 223 -21.21 5.20 33.92
C PRO A 223 -22.42 4.62 34.65
N ALA A 224 -22.40 3.31 34.95
CA ALA A 224 -23.48 2.66 35.69
C ALA A 224 -23.65 3.26 37.11
N VAL A 225 -22.54 3.60 37.77
CA VAL A 225 -22.55 4.29 39.07
C VAL A 225 -23.13 5.69 38.94
N LEU A 226 -22.75 6.44 37.90
CA LEU A 226 -23.28 7.79 37.65
C LEU A 226 -24.77 7.77 37.29
N TYR A 227 -25.26 6.80 36.51
CA TYR A 227 -26.70 6.61 36.27
C TYR A 227 -27.45 6.31 37.58
N GLY A 228 -26.92 5.40 38.40
CA GLY A 228 -27.49 5.08 39.72
C GLY A 228 -27.57 6.30 40.65
N ARG A 229 -26.60 7.21 40.59
CA ARG A 229 -26.59 8.48 41.35
C ARG A 229 -27.40 9.60 40.71
N ARG A 230 -27.72 9.50 39.41
CA ARG A 230 -28.35 10.54 38.57
C ARG A 230 -27.43 11.72 38.24
N GLU A 231 -26.17 11.39 37.95
CA GLU A 231 -25.07 12.34 37.67
C GLU A 231 -24.67 12.36 36.18
N LEU A 232 -24.93 11.28 35.41
CA LEU A 232 -24.65 11.19 33.97
C LEU A 232 -25.95 11.18 33.15
N THR A 233 -26.12 12.17 32.27
CA THR A 233 -27.35 12.40 31.50
C THR A 233 -27.37 11.78 30.09
N ARG A 234 -26.21 11.36 29.58
CA ARG A 234 -25.99 10.83 28.21
C ARG A 234 -26.30 9.34 28.08
N GLY A 235 -26.53 8.86 26.84
CA GLY A 235 -26.60 7.43 26.54
C GLY A 235 -25.24 6.75 26.39
N VAL A 236 -25.11 5.58 27.02
CA VAL A 236 -24.15 4.48 26.77
C VAL A 236 -22.75 4.86 26.24
N PRO A 237 -21.89 5.52 27.03
CA PRO A 237 -20.51 5.81 26.64
C PRO A 237 -19.60 4.56 26.76
N SER A 238 -18.67 4.39 25.82
CA SER A 238 -17.50 3.50 25.94
C SER A 238 -17.81 1.99 26.12
N VAL A 239 -18.76 1.46 25.32
CA VAL A 239 -19.23 0.07 25.41
C VAL A 239 -19.13 -0.72 24.10
N PHE A 240 -19.44 -0.13 22.95
CA PHE A 240 -19.62 -0.85 21.68
C PHE A 240 -18.30 -1.45 21.18
N SER A 241 -17.21 -0.70 21.27
CA SER A 241 -15.87 -1.12 20.81
C SER A 241 -15.24 -2.28 21.62
N ARG A 242 -15.96 -2.82 22.62
CA ARG A 242 -15.60 -4.06 23.33
C ARG A 242 -15.75 -5.31 22.46
N ASP A 243 -16.46 -5.24 21.33
CA ASP A 243 -16.62 -6.36 20.39
C ASP A 243 -15.26 -6.86 19.88
N TYR A 244 -14.41 -5.96 19.35
CA TYR A 244 -13.06 -6.25 18.88
C TYR A 244 -12.15 -6.73 20.01
N LEU A 245 -12.29 -6.17 21.22
CA LEU A 245 -11.48 -6.56 22.39
C LEU A 245 -11.75 -8.01 22.82
N VAL A 246 -13.02 -8.38 22.93
CA VAL A 246 -13.45 -9.73 23.29
C VAL A 246 -13.09 -10.72 22.18
N GLN A 247 -13.21 -10.32 20.91
CA GLN A 247 -12.80 -11.14 19.78
C GLN A 247 -11.29 -11.47 19.83
N ASN A 248 -10.44 -10.45 20.04
CA ASN A 248 -8.98 -10.59 20.05
C ASN A 248 -8.36 -11.02 21.39
N ARG A 249 -9.18 -11.19 22.45
CA ARG A 249 -8.72 -11.48 23.81
C ARG A 249 -7.79 -10.41 24.38
N ALA A 250 -8.16 -9.14 24.22
CA ALA A 250 -7.39 -8.02 24.78
C ALA A 250 -7.33 -8.07 26.31
N PHE A 251 -6.32 -7.43 26.91
CA PHE A 251 -6.31 -7.11 28.33
C PHE A 251 -6.87 -5.71 28.55
N VAL A 252 -8.03 -5.60 29.19
CA VAL A 252 -8.77 -4.33 29.33
C VAL A 252 -8.55 -3.71 30.70
N PHE A 253 -8.31 -2.40 30.74
CA PHE A 253 -8.05 -1.63 31.95
C PHE A 253 -8.55 -0.18 31.84
N ASP A 254 -8.55 0.51 32.99
CA ASP A 254 -8.90 1.91 33.15
C ASP A 254 -8.28 2.38 34.47
N LEU A 255 -7.28 3.27 34.44
CA LEU A 255 -6.41 3.61 35.57
C LEU A 255 -5.86 5.02 35.40
N SER A 256 -6.00 5.89 36.41
CA SER A 256 -5.44 7.24 36.38
C SER A 256 -3.93 7.22 36.07
N PRO A 257 -3.45 8.06 35.12
CA PRO A 257 -2.02 8.20 34.87
C PRO A 257 -1.30 9.00 35.96
N TRP A 258 -2.01 9.70 36.85
CA TRP A 258 -1.45 10.66 37.79
C TRP A 258 -0.86 10.02 39.06
N ALA A 259 0.15 10.67 39.63
CA ALA A 259 0.88 10.21 40.82
C ALA A 259 0.62 11.07 42.08
N ASP A 260 0.08 12.27 41.87
CA ASP A 260 -0.06 13.35 42.84
C ASP A 260 -1.52 13.68 43.20
N GLU A 261 -2.50 13.25 42.39
CA GLU A 261 -3.92 13.20 42.75
C GLU A 261 -4.43 11.77 43.03
N ALA A 262 -5.63 11.69 43.63
CA ALA A 262 -6.40 10.45 43.72
C ALA A 262 -7.49 10.46 42.63
N PRO A 263 -7.74 9.33 41.95
CA PRO A 263 -8.76 9.23 40.91
C PRO A 263 -10.18 9.56 41.42
N VAL A 264 -11.01 10.16 40.56
CA VAL A 264 -12.36 10.62 40.91
C VAL A 264 -13.36 9.46 41.12
N ASP A 265 -13.11 8.32 40.48
CA ASP A 265 -13.85 7.07 40.68
C ASP A 265 -13.42 6.28 41.92
N ASP A 266 -12.24 6.53 42.46
CA ASP A 266 -11.78 5.99 43.75
C ASP A 266 -10.98 7.06 44.54
N PRO A 267 -11.65 8.08 45.10
CA PRO A 267 -10.99 9.14 45.87
C PRO A 267 -10.51 8.66 47.26
N SER A 268 -10.53 7.35 47.50
CA SER A 268 -10.12 6.71 48.75
C SER A 268 -8.75 6.01 48.68
N GLN A 269 -8.24 5.75 47.47
CA GLN A 269 -6.96 5.08 47.30
C GLN A 269 -5.75 5.97 47.69
N PRO A 270 -4.58 5.38 47.99
CA PRO A 270 -3.33 6.11 48.10
C PRO A 270 -2.95 6.79 46.78
N LEU A 271 -2.40 8.01 46.84
CA LEU A 271 -1.91 8.76 45.67
C LEU A 271 -0.97 7.90 44.82
N GLY A 272 -1.16 7.93 43.50
CA GLY A 272 -0.38 7.17 42.53
C GLY A 272 -0.58 5.65 42.55
N GLN A 273 -1.57 5.11 43.27
CA GLN A 273 -1.85 3.68 43.26
C GLN A 273 -2.31 3.18 41.88
N ASP A 274 -3.23 3.88 41.21
CA ASP A 274 -3.66 3.57 39.85
C ASP A 274 -2.47 3.59 38.87
N ARG A 275 -1.66 4.64 38.89
CA ARG A 275 -0.44 4.78 38.07
C ARG A 275 0.55 3.62 38.27
N ALA A 276 0.77 3.19 39.51
CA ALA A 276 1.62 2.04 39.79
C ALA A 276 1.04 0.72 39.22
N VAL A 277 -0.27 0.53 39.22
CA VAL A 277 -0.90 -0.64 38.58
C VAL A 277 -0.84 -0.55 37.05
N LEU A 278 -0.91 0.66 36.49
CA LEU A 278 -0.78 0.87 35.04
C LEU A 278 0.64 0.51 34.56
N GLU A 279 1.67 0.89 35.34
CA GLU A 279 3.06 0.45 35.13
C GLU A 279 3.21 -1.07 35.30
N GLU A 280 2.51 -1.73 36.23
CA GLU A 280 2.48 -3.20 36.35
C GLU A 280 1.86 -3.89 35.13
N ILE A 281 0.79 -3.33 34.52
CA ILE A 281 0.17 -3.84 33.29
C ILE A 281 1.15 -3.72 32.12
N LEU A 282 1.69 -2.51 31.90
CA LEU A 282 2.59 -2.23 30.79
C LEU A 282 3.88 -3.05 30.87
N ALA A 283 4.44 -3.24 32.08
CA ALA A 283 5.59 -4.12 32.31
C ALA A 283 5.27 -5.59 32.02
N ALA A 284 4.12 -6.10 32.46
CA ALA A 284 3.71 -7.48 32.21
C ALA A 284 3.44 -7.75 30.71
N ALA A 285 2.82 -6.79 30.01
CA ALA A 285 2.61 -6.84 28.57
C ALA A 285 3.95 -6.81 27.82
N ARG A 286 4.85 -5.86 28.14
CA ARG A 286 6.19 -5.74 27.56
C ARG A 286 7.03 -7.00 27.75
N GLN A 287 6.95 -7.64 28.92
CA GLN A 287 7.64 -8.89 29.21
C GLN A 287 7.19 -10.04 28.28
N GLN A 288 5.90 -10.14 28.00
CA GLN A 288 5.32 -11.19 27.14
C GLN A 288 5.47 -10.88 25.64
N ALA A 289 5.39 -9.61 25.25
CA ALA A 289 5.50 -9.15 23.86
C ALA A 289 6.96 -9.05 23.35
N GLY A 290 7.96 -9.25 24.21
CA GLY A 290 9.37 -9.26 23.81
C GLY A 290 9.81 -7.91 23.23
N THR A 291 10.25 -7.89 21.98
CA THR A 291 10.63 -6.67 21.23
C THR A 291 9.52 -6.07 20.39
N GLU A 292 8.35 -6.69 20.28
CA GLU A 292 7.29 -6.28 19.33
C GLU A 292 6.48 -5.09 19.86
N MET A 293 5.92 -4.26 18.97
CA MET A 293 5.07 -3.15 19.39
C MET A 293 3.76 -3.67 20.03
N ILE A 294 3.23 -2.92 20.99
CA ILE A 294 1.97 -3.22 21.69
C ILE A 294 0.91 -2.19 21.28
N ALA A 295 -0.24 -2.64 20.80
CA ALA A 295 -1.40 -1.77 20.60
C ALA A 295 -2.12 -1.54 21.93
N ILE A 296 -2.49 -0.29 22.20
CA ILE A 296 -3.48 0.09 23.21
C ILE A 296 -4.70 0.61 22.45
N TRP A 297 -5.81 -0.11 22.58
CA TRP A 297 -7.09 0.28 22.01
C TRP A 297 -7.90 1.12 22.99
N GLY A 298 -8.54 2.20 22.54
CA GLY A 298 -9.24 3.11 23.45
C GLY A 298 -8.33 4.26 23.91
N PHE A 299 -8.78 5.08 24.86
CA PHE A 299 -8.07 6.30 25.27
C PHE A 299 -8.42 6.71 26.71
N VAL A 300 -7.72 7.71 27.25
CA VAL A 300 -8.03 8.26 28.58
C VAL A 300 -9.40 8.98 28.55
N PRO A 301 -10.37 8.63 29.43
CA PRO A 301 -11.73 9.17 29.40
C PRO A 301 -11.81 10.56 30.04
N TRP A 302 -11.03 11.51 29.50
CA TRP A 302 -10.75 12.81 30.12
C TRP A 302 -11.98 13.67 30.41
N TRP A 303 -13.09 13.46 29.70
CA TRP A 303 -14.36 14.19 29.89
C TRP A 303 -15.22 13.64 31.05
N GLN A 304 -14.89 12.47 31.60
CA GLN A 304 -15.53 11.85 32.76
C GLN A 304 -14.59 11.70 33.97
N LYS A 305 -13.31 11.40 33.74
CA LYS A 305 -12.31 11.09 34.77
C LYS A 305 -10.91 11.60 34.40
N TYR A 306 -10.07 11.81 35.41
CA TYR A 306 -8.61 12.11 35.29
C TYR A 306 -8.21 13.41 34.57
N SER A 307 -9.16 14.32 34.35
CA SER A 307 -8.86 15.71 34.02
C SER A 307 -9.86 16.67 34.68
N ASN A 308 -9.60 17.96 34.59
CA ASN A 308 -10.48 19.03 35.03
C ASN A 308 -11.58 19.39 33.99
N SER A 309 -11.51 18.79 32.80
CA SER A 309 -12.42 19.03 31.66
C SER A 309 -13.88 18.78 32.03
N THR A 310 -14.77 19.70 31.65
CA THR A 310 -16.24 19.51 31.62
C THR A 310 -16.91 19.05 32.93
N GLY A 311 -16.20 19.13 34.07
CA GLY A 311 -16.68 18.65 35.38
C GLY A 311 -16.20 17.25 35.79
N ALA A 312 -15.29 16.63 35.03
CA ALA A 312 -14.69 15.32 35.30
C ALA A 312 -13.97 15.20 36.66
N GLY A 313 -13.62 16.33 37.30
CA GLY A 313 -13.25 16.41 38.72
C GLY A 313 -11.79 16.15 39.08
N GLY A 314 -10.93 15.83 38.11
CA GLY A 314 -9.47 15.84 38.28
C GLY A 314 -8.89 17.26 38.29
N ASN A 315 -7.58 17.39 38.53
CA ASN A 315 -6.89 18.68 38.63
C ASN A 315 -6.20 19.12 37.32
N HIS A 316 -5.75 18.16 36.50
CA HIS A 316 -4.93 18.39 35.30
C HIS A 316 -5.76 18.70 34.05
N GLU A 317 -5.18 19.39 33.06
CA GLU A 317 -5.88 19.67 31.80
C GLU A 317 -6.04 18.39 30.94
N PRO A 318 -7.07 18.26 30.09
CA PRO A 318 -7.30 17.04 29.30
C PRO A 318 -6.13 16.66 28.38
N VAL A 319 -5.50 17.64 27.73
CA VAL A 319 -4.30 17.45 26.88
C VAL A 319 -3.06 17.07 27.71
N GLU A 320 -3.00 17.49 28.97
CA GLU A 320 -1.94 17.09 29.90
C GLU A 320 -2.05 15.60 30.23
N GLY A 321 -3.28 15.10 30.45
CA GLY A 321 -3.57 13.69 30.72
C GLY A 321 -3.34 12.78 29.52
N GLU A 322 -3.69 13.23 28.32
CA GLU A 322 -3.29 12.61 27.05
C GLU A 322 -1.76 12.47 26.99
N TRP A 323 -1.02 13.57 27.14
CA TRP A 323 0.44 13.53 26.99
C TRP A 323 1.12 12.70 28.08
N GLU A 324 0.58 12.67 29.30
CA GLU A 324 1.09 11.79 30.36
C GLU A 324 0.87 10.31 30.04
N VAL A 325 -0.35 9.90 29.64
CA VAL A 325 -0.65 8.48 29.34
C VAL A 325 0.06 8.00 28.08
N VAL A 326 0.12 8.81 27.02
CA VAL A 326 0.82 8.47 25.77
C VAL A 326 2.31 8.35 26.03
N TRP A 327 2.91 9.25 26.81
CA TRP A 327 4.33 9.14 27.22
C TRP A 327 4.60 7.86 28.01
N LEU A 328 3.74 7.53 28.97
CA LEU A 328 3.87 6.31 29.76
C LEU A 328 3.81 5.06 28.87
N ALA A 329 2.80 4.94 28.00
CA ALA A 329 2.66 3.83 27.07
C ALA A 329 3.88 3.70 26.14
N SER A 330 4.33 4.83 25.58
CA SER A 330 5.50 4.90 24.70
C SER A 330 6.77 4.38 25.37
N SER A 331 6.95 4.63 26.67
CA SER A 331 8.10 4.13 27.44
C SER A 331 8.17 2.60 27.58
N TYR A 332 7.07 1.89 27.28
CA TYR A 332 7.02 0.42 27.18
C TYR A 332 6.87 -0.07 25.73
N GLY A 333 7.09 0.79 24.73
CA GLY A 333 6.89 0.44 23.31
C GLY A 333 5.44 0.05 23.00
N ALA A 334 4.51 0.82 23.56
CA ALA A 334 3.09 0.72 23.24
C ALA A 334 2.60 2.02 22.56
N TYR A 335 1.65 1.89 21.64
CA TYR A 335 1.05 2.98 20.87
C TYR A 335 -0.48 2.91 20.97
N PHE A 336 -1.16 4.03 20.75
CA PHE A 336 -2.61 4.15 20.79
C PHE A 336 -3.26 4.00 19.40
N THR A 337 -4.43 3.37 19.35
CA THR A 337 -5.24 3.15 18.14
C THR A 337 -6.71 2.82 18.48
N GLY A 338 -7.56 2.60 17.47
CA GLY A 338 -8.93 2.09 17.64
C GLY A 338 -9.95 3.17 17.98
N SER A 339 -10.56 3.09 19.17
CA SER A 339 -11.51 4.08 19.67
C SER A 339 -10.81 5.19 20.47
N MET A 340 -11.34 6.41 20.46
CA MET A 340 -10.95 7.52 21.35
C MET A 340 -11.83 7.61 22.62
N GLY A 341 -12.78 6.69 22.81
CA GLY A 341 -13.88 6.84 23.76
C GLY A 341 -14.93 7.86 23.30
N ASP A 342 -15.91 8.18 24.14
CA ASP A 342 -17.07 9.02 23.78
C ASP A 342 -16.79 10.55 23.75
N ILE A 343 -15.78 10.97 22.98
CA ILE A 343 -15.41 12.39 22.86
C ILE A 343 -16.49 13.22 22.09
N PHE A 344 -17.35 12.57 21.30
CA PHE A 344 -18.29 13.24 20.37
C PHE A 344 -19.76 12.80 20.43
N GLY A 345 -20.16 11.91 21.34
CA GLY A 345 -21.49 11.28 21.30
C GLY A 345 -21.56 10.18 20.24
N LEU A 346 -20.46 9.44 20.07
CA LEU A 346 -20.18 8.60 18.91
C LEU A 346 -19.12 7.51 19.26
N ASP A 347 -19.51 6.45 19.98
CA ASP A 347 -18.69 5.22 20.11
C ASP A 347 -18.62 4.46 18.78
N MET A 348 -17.76 3.44 18.69
CA MET A 348 -17.51 2.67 17.47
C MET A 348 -17.92 1.21 17.64
N ALA A 349 -18.86 0.74 16.81
CA ALA A 349 -19.33 -0.64 16.78
C ALA A 349 -18.66 -1.45 15.65
N ASN A 350 -18.97 -2.75 15.58
CA ASN A 350 -18.75 -3.61 14.41
C ASN A 350 -17.29 -3.83 13.95
N ALA A 351 -16.29 -3.37 14.70
CA ALA A 351 -14.87 -3.62 14.40
C ALA A 351 -14.53 -5.13 14.37
N SER A 352 -15.30 -5.96 15.07
CA SER A 352 -15.22 -7.42 14.97
C SER A 352 -15.75 -7.99 13.64
N VAL A 353 -16.54 -7.23 12.87
CA VAL A 353 -16.99 -7.57 11.51
C VAL A 353 -16.01 -7.05 10.46
N HIS A 354 -15.79 -5.73 10.43
CA HIS A 354 -15.08 -5.03 9.35
C HIS A 354 -13.67 -5.57 9.06
N ARG A 355 -12.96 -5.99 10.11
CA ARG A 355 -11.62 -6.61 10.02
C ARG A 355 -11.50 -7.85 9.13
N PHE A 356 -12.61 -8.51 8.76
CA PHE A 356 -12.59 -9.70 7.90
C PHE A 356 -12.61 -9.37 6.41
N ALA A 357 -12.77 -8.10 6.05
CA ALA A 357 -12.73 -7.70 4.66
C ALA A 357 -11.34 -7.91 4.03
N PRO A 358 -11.28 -8.28 2.74
CA PRO A 358 -10.02 -8.43 2.04
C PRO A 358 -9.31 -7.07 1.85
N PHE A 359 -8.00 -7.04 2.09
CA PHE A 359 -7.14 -5.90 1.78
C PHE A 359 -6.01 -6.32 0.81
N PRO A 360 -5.65 -5.51 -0.21
CA PRO A 360 -4.54 -5.82 -1.11
C PRO A 360 -3.18 -5.82 -0.39
N GLU A 361 -2.24 -6.66 -0.84
CA GLU A 361 -0.91 -6.75 -0.22
C GLU A 361 -0.08 -5.45 -0.33
N SER A 362 -0.31 -4.66 -1.38
CA SER A 362 0.17 -3.27 -1.43
C SER A 362 -0.69 -2.41 -2.37
N VAL A 363 -0.62 -1.09 -2.16
CA VAL A 363 -1.39 -0.07 -2.87
C VAL A 363 -0.44 0.85 -3.66
N PRO A 364 -0.78 1.22 -4.92
CA PRO A 364 0.00 2.20 -5.68
C PRO A 364 0.08 3.56 -4.99
N ARG A 365 1.30 3.98 -4.68
CA ARG A 365 1.66 5.30 -4.16
C ARG A 365 1.43 6.39 -5.24
N PRO A 366 0.93 7.59 -4.89
CA PRO A 366 0.97 8.75 -5.78
C PRO A 366 2.40 9.14 -6.17
N ALA A 367 2.64 9.31 -7.47
CA ALA A 367 3.95 9.71 -7.99
C ALA A 367 4.41 11.06 -7.42
N SER A 368 5.70 11.18 -7.13
CA SER A 368 6.31 12.47 -6.81
C SER A 368 6.41 13.33 -8.08
N PRO A 369 6.07 14.63 -8.05
CA PRO A 369 6.06 15.46 -9.26
C PRO A 369 7.48 15.72 -9.78
N THR A 370 7.62 15.57 -11.09
CA THR A 370 8.85 15.82 -11.84
C THR A 370 9.15 17.32 -11.94
N PRO A 371 10.42 17.71 -12.23
CA PRO A 371 10.77 19.12 -12.47
C PRO A 371 9.97 19.74 -13.64
N ASP A 372 9.69 18.97 -14.70
CA ASP A 372 8.98 19.47 -15.87
C ASP A 372 7.50 19.75 -15.56
N GLU A 373 6.79 18.86 -14.85
CA GLU A 373 5.41 19.12 -14.40
C GLU A 373 5.30 20.35 -13.49
N LEU A 374 6.30 20.59 -12.64
CA LEU A 374 6.35 21.78 -11.78
C LEU A 374 6.70 23.05 -12.56
N GLN A 375 7.46 22.94 -13.65
CA GLN A 375 7.70 24.03 -14.58
C GLN A 375 6.44 24.34 -15.43
N GLU A 376 5.69 23.34 -15.86
CA GLU A 376 4.40 23.50 -16.57
C GLU A 376 3.31 24.10 -15.66
N ARG A 377 3.23 23.67 -14.39
CA ARG A 377 2.34 24.26 -13.36
C ARG A 377 2.74 25.70 -12.98
N GLY A 378 3.88 26.21 -13.47
CA GLY A 378 4.40 27.55 -13.16
C GLY A 378 4.86 27.69 -11.70
N TYR A 379 5.25 26.58 -11.07
CA TYR A 379 5.79 26.54 -9.70
C TYR A 379 7.32 26.60 -9.69
N LEU A 380 7.97 26.50 -10.86
CA LEU A 380 9.40 26.78 -11.06
C LEU A 380 9.62 27.97 -11.98
N GLU A 381 10.72 28.70 -11.74
CA GLU A 381 11.30 29.71 -12.62
C GLU A 381 12.68 29.23 -13.08
N GLY A 382 12.71 28.22 -13.96
CA GLY A 382 13.90 27.45 -14.27
C GLY A 382 14.23 26.49 -13.12
N SER A 383 15.31 26.74 -12.38
CA SER A 383 15.73 25.89 -11.26
C SER A 383 15.39 26.46 -9.87
N ARG A 384 14.65 27.58 -9.80
CA ARG A 384 14.18 28.20 -8.53
C ARG A 384 12.69 27.93 -8.37
N VAL A 385 12.20 27.86 -7.12
CA VAL A 385 10.76 27.85 -6.85
C VAL A 385 10.17 29.23 -7.18
N ALA A 386 9.00 29.27 -7.81
CA ALA A 386 8.30 30.50 -8.10
C ALA A 386 7.79 31.14 -6.78
N PRO A 387 7.95 32.47 -6.57
CA PRO A 387 7.69 33.14 -5.29
C PRO A 387 6.19 33.35 -5.04
N LYS A 388 5.48 32.24 -4.79
CA LYS A 388 4.04 32.14 -4.52
C LYS A 388 3.79 31.72 -3.08
N THR A 389 2.53 31.74 -2.64
CA THR A 389 2.14 31.18 -1.32
C THR A 389 1.57 29.79 -1.50
N TYR A 390 2.36 28.77 -1.20
CA TYR A 390 1.94 27.37 -1.23
C TYR A 390 1.23 27.01 0.07
N LEU A 391 0.02 26.47 -0.05
CA LEU A 391 -0.80 25.99 1.06
C LEU A 391 -0.94 24.46 0.97
N LEU A 392 -0.80 23.80 2.10
CA LEU A 392 -1.10 22.37 2.28
C LEU A 392 -2.15 22.20 3.38
N TYR A 393 -3.35 21.75 3.02
CA TYR A 393 -4.38 21.36 4.00
C TYR A 393 -4.12 19.92 4.46
N TYR A 394 -3.74 19.77 5.74
CA TYR A 394 -3.61 18.48 6.42
C TYR A 394 -4.90 18.19 7.18
N MET A 395 -5.67 17.20 6.72
CA MET A 395 -6.86 16.71 7.41
C MET A 395 -6.38 15.79 8.54
N GLY A 396 -6.37 16.32 9.77
CA GLY A 396 -5.80 15.67 10.95
C GLY A 396 -6.80 14.83 11.74
N ASP A 397 -6.27 14.17 12.77
CA ASP A 397 -7.05 13.54 13.85
C ASP A 397 -7.84 12.29 13.39
N PHE A 398 -7.40 11.64 12.29
CA PHE A 398 -7.75 10.24 11.96
C PHE A 398 -6.59 9.28 12.32
N ASP A 399 -5.88 9.58 13.41
CA ASP A 399 -4.92 8.70 14.08
C ASP A 399 -5.62 7.53 14.79
N PHE A 400 -6.92 7.66 15.07
CA PHE A 400 -7.80 6.60 15.54
C PHE A 400 -8.77 6.11 14.46
N ALA A 401 -9.26 4.87 14.62
CA ALA A 401 -10.24 4.27 13.72
C ALA A 401 -11.67 4.82 13.91
N GLN A 402 -12.00 5.35 15.09
CA GLN A 402 -13.34 5.84 15.39
C GLN A 402 -13.77 7.04 14.52
N PRO A 403 -12.99 8.12 14.36
CA PRO A 403 -13.35 9.20 13.41
C PRO A 403 -13.44 8.72 11.96
N LEU A 404 -12.64 7.72 11.57
CA LEU A 404 -12.69 7.06 10.28
C LEU A 404 -14.00 6.27 10.08
N TYR A 405 -14.57 5.71 11.16
CA TYR A 405 -15.87 5.04 11.16
C TYR A 405 -17.04 6.05 11.17
N THR A 406 -17.01 7.05 12.06
CA THR A 406 -18.18 7.85 12.41
C THR A 406 -18.32 9.14 11.62
N LEU A 407 -17.23 9.86 11.33
CA LEU A 407 -17.25 11.18 10.68
C LEU A 407 -16.96 11.10 9.17
N MET A 408 -16.22 10.08 8.74
CA MET A 408 -15.85 9.92 7.33
C MET A 408 -17.05 9.79 6.36
N PRO A 409 -18.18 9.13 6.68
CA PRO A 409 -19.33 9.09 5.77
C PRO A 409 -19.85 10.48 5.33
N GLU A 410 -19.81 11.48 6.22
CA GLU A 410 -20.18 12.85 5.91
C GLU A 410 -19.06 13.59 5.16
N LEU A 411 -17.84 13.60 5.71
CA LEU A 411 -16.70 14.33 5.13
C LEU A 411 -16.31 13.82 3.73
N TRP A 412 -16.51 12.53 3.47
CA TRP A 412 -16.27 11.89 2.17
C TRP A 412 -17.42 12.12 1.17
N SER A 413 -18.59 12.56 1.63
CA SER A 413 -19.76 12.88 0.80
C SER A 413 -19.93 14.38 0.49
N SER A 414 -19.03 15.23 1.02
CA SER A 414 -19.01 16.69 0.82
C SER A 414 -19.02 17.09 -0.68
N GLU A 415 -19.85 18.07 -1.08
CA GLU A 415 -20.16 18.35 -2.49
C GLU A 415 -18.94 18.80 -3.29
N LYS A 416 -18.06 19.61 -2.68
CA LYS A 416 -16.85 20.16 -3.32
C LYS A 416 -15.58 19.33 -3.09
N ARG A 417 -15.71 18.14 -2.49
CA ARG A 417 -14.56 17.24 -2.27
C ARG A 417 -13.89 16.91 -3.60
N GLY A 418 -12.58 17.14 -3.67
CA GLY A 418 -11.78 16.95 -4.87
C GLY A 418 -11.64 18.19 -5.76
N GLU A 419 -12.23 19.34 -5.42
CA GLU A 419 -11.89 20.62 -6.05
C GLU A 419 -10.47 21.09 -5.65
N LEU A 420 -10.09 20.91 -4.39
CA LEU A 420 -8.76 21.20 -3.84
C LEU A 420 -8.01 19.92 -3.51
N PRO A 421 -6.66 19.90 -3.61
CA PRO A 421 -5.86 18.81 -3.11
C PRO A 421 -5.82 18.84 -1.57
N LEU A 422 -6.14 17.70 -0.94
CA LEU A 422 -6.19 17.51 0.51
C LEU A 422 -5.23 16.38 0.93
N ALA A 423 -4.55 16.54 2.05
CA ALA A 423 -3.69 15.52 2.66
C ALA A 423 -4.38 14.89 3.87
N TRP A 424 -5.05 13.77 3.65
CA TRP A 424 -5.73 12.98 4.68
C TRP A 424 -4.73 12.19 5.52
N GLY A 425 -4.54 12.60 6.79
CA GLY A 425 -3.74 11.89 7.78
C GLY A 425 -4.52 10.74 8.37
N ILE A 426 -4.43 9.53 7.79
CA ILE A 426 -5.17 8.34 8.22
C ILE A 426 -4.20 7.30 8.77
N ASN A 427 -4.44 6.82 9.99
CA ASN A 427 -3.59 5.83 10.65
C ASN A 427 -3.46 4.57 9.78
N PRO A 428 -2.26 4.23 9.29
CA PRO A 428 -2.07 3.13 8.38
C PRO A 428 -2.17 1.74 9.04
N GLU A 429 -2.28 1.64 10.37
CA GLU A 429 -2.60 0.40 11.10
C GLU A 429 -4.09 0.04 11.05
N THR A 430 -4.97 0.99 10.68
CA THR A 430 -6.43 0.75 10.55
C THR A 430 -6.81 -0.32 9.52
N ILE A 431 -5.89 -0.72 8.64
CA ILE A 431 -6.10 -1.84 7.71
C ILE A 431 -6.17 -3.22 8.39
N GLU A 432 -5.86 -3.33 9.69
CA GLU A 432 -6.08 -4.55 10.49
C GLU A 432 -7.47 -4.60 11.16
N THR A 433 -8.23 -3.50 11.09
CA THR A 433 -9.46 -3.27 11.89
C THR A 433 -10.65 -2.85 11.02
N PHE A 434 -10.43 -1.97 10.04
CA PHE A 434 -11.37 -1.56 9.00
C PHE A 434 -10.75 -1.57 7.58
N PRO A 435 -10.23 -2.73 7.12
CA PRO A 435 -9.66 -2.87 5.77
C PRO A 435 -10.64 -2.52 4.65
N ASP A 436 -11.94 -2.74 4.83
CA ASP A 436 -12.98 -2.35 3.88
C ASP A 436 -13.15 -0.84 3.78
N ILE A 437 -13.19 -0.11 4.90
CA ILE A 437 -13.28 1.35 4.90
C ILE A 437 -12.05 1.95 4.21
N VAL A 438 -10.84 1.52 4.58
CA VAL A 438 -9.61 2.03 3.93
C VAL A 438 -9.59 1.68 2.43
N SER A 439 -10.04 0.48 2.04
CA SER A 439 -10.18 0.09 0.63
C SER A 439 -11.21 0.94 -0.11
N TYR A 440 -12.35 1.24 0.52
CA TYR A 440 -13.38 2.12 -0.02
C TYR A 440 -12.84 3.53 -0.27
N LEU A 441 -12.12 4.13 0.68
CA LEU A 441 -11.48 5.43 0.49
C LEU A 441 -10.47 5.38 -0.66
N LEU A 442 -9.58 4.38 -0.69
CA LEU A 442 -8.59 4.21 -1.76
C LEU A 442 -9.21 4.02 -3.15
N ARG A 443 -10.37 3.36 -3.23
CA ARG A 443 -11.10 3.05 -4.47
C ARG A 443 -12.03 4.18 -4.93
N THR A 444 -12.44 5.08 -4.04
CA THR A 444 -13.37 6.19 -4.32
C THR A 444 -12.74 7.58 -4.20
N ARG A 445 -11.45 7.67 -3.89
CA ARG A 445 -10.66 8.92 -3.87
C ARG A 445 -10.74 9.67 -5.19
N SER A 446 -10.82 11.00 -5.13
CA SER A 446 -10.57 11.83 -6.30
C SER A 446 -9.07 11.86 -6.62
N ARG A 447 -8.70 12.45 -7.78
CA ARG A 447 -7.29 12.76 -8.11
C ARG A 447 -6.61 13.73 -7.13
N ASN A 448 -7.39 14.35 -6.25
CA ASN A 448 -6.98 15.40 -5.32
C ASN A 448 -6.97 14.91 -3.86
N ASP A 449 -7.38 13.67 -3.58
CA ASP A 449 -7.35 13.09 -2.23
C ASP A 449 -6.06 12.28 -2.04
N PHE A 450 -5.12 12.82 -1.27
CA PHE A 450 -3.83 12.21 -0.97
C PHE A 450 -3.82 11.69 0.47
N PHE A 451 -3.27 10.50 0.68
CA PHE A 451 -3.09 9.95 2.03
C PHE A 451 -1.65 10.18 2.51
N VAL A 452 -1.54 10.54 3.78
CA VAL A 452 -0.29 10.65 4.55
C VAL A 452 -0.48 9.94 5.88
N ALA A 453 0.61 9.57 6.58
CA ALA A 453 0.47 9.04 7.92
C ALA A 453 0.15 10.18 8.91
N PRO A 454 -0.66 9.96 9.96
CA PRO A 454 -1.04 10.98 10.92
C PRO A 454 0.01 11.14 12.03
N ASP A 455 -0.42 11.79 13.11
CA ASP A 455 0.19 11.92 14.43
C ASP A 455 1.08 10.74 14.82
N SER A 456 2.38 10.95 14.63
CA SER A 456 3.49 10.04 14.88
C SER A 456 3.49 8.71 14.11
N GLY A 457 2.57 8.46 13.17
CA GLY A 457 2.69 7.38 12.18
C GLY A 457 1.64 6.26 12.30
N ALA A 458 2.11 5.01 12.37
CA ALA A 458 1.26 3.81 12.42
C ALA A 458 0.68 3.56 13.83
N GLY A 459 -0.12 4.52 14.31
CA GLY A 459 -0.64 4.62 15.67
C GLY A 459 0.10 5.66 16.50
N TYR A 460 -0.62 6.27 17.45
CA TYR A 460 -0.15 7.45 18.19
C TYR A 460 0.78 7.07 19.36
N LEU A 461 1.98 7.64 19.36
CA LEU A 461 2.97 7.56 20.45
C LEU A 461 3.77 8.87 20.56
N ASN A 462 4.45 9.06 21.69
CA ASN A 462 5.50 10.08 21.85
C ASN A 462 6.86 9.44 21.55
N PRO A 463 7.55 9.82 20.45
CA PRO A 463 8.68 9.06 19.92
C PRO A 463 10.00 9.27 20.71
N GLU A 464 10.13 10.35 21.47
CA GLU A 464 11.27 10.53 22.39
C GLU A 464 11.20 9.58 23.59
N ALA A 465 9.98 9.32 24.08
CA ALA A 465 9.74 8.42 25.21
C ALA A 465 10.04 6.94 24.89
N LEU A 466 10.11 6.58 23.61
CA LEU A 466 10.38 5.23 23.15
C LEU A 466 11.83 4.79 23.49
N PRO A 467 12.04 3.70 24.25
CA PRO A 467 13.37 3.20 24.59
C PRO A 467 14.23 2.94 23.36
N SER A 468 15.53 3.23 23.48
CA SER A 468 16.51 3.15 22.38
C SER A 468 16.51 1.80 21.65
N GLU A 469 16.32 0.73 22.41
CA GLU A 469 16.27 -0.68 22.02
C GLU A 469 14.97 -1.07 21.29
N LEU A 470 13.90 -0.26 21.40
CA LEU A 470 12.63 -0.46 20.71
C LEU A 470 12.45 0.44 19.47
N ARG A 471 13.34 1.42 19.25
CA ARG A 471 13.33 2.30 18.06
C ARG A 471 13.36 1.52 16.75
N GLU A 472 14.14 0.44 16.65
CA GLU A 472 14.14 -0.44 15.48
C GLU A 472 12.81 -1.19 15.29
N SER A 473 12.15 -1.63 16.37
CA SER A 473 10.83 -2.24 16.26
C SER A 473 9.76 -1.26 15.79
N TRP A 474 9.81 0.00 16.27
CA TRP A 474 8.95 1.06 15.77
C TRP A 474 9.19 1.37 14.29
N ARG A 475 10.47 1.37 13.86
CA ARG A 475 10.85 1.51 12.46
C ARG A 475 10.29 0.40 11.59
N ARG A 476 10.44 -0.87 12.01
CA ARG A 476 9.89 -2.05 11.30
C ARG A 476 8.36 -1.97 11.19
N HIS A 477 7.69 -1.68 12.29
CA HIS A 477 6.23 -1.53 12.38
C HIS A 477 5.71 -0.49 11.38
N ASN A 478 6.23 0.74 11.40
CA ASN A 478 5.82 1.77 10.43
C ASN A 478 6.14 1.36 9.00
N LEU A 479 7.35 0.88 8.75
CA LEU A 479 7.80 0.53 7.40
C LEU A 479 6.94 -0.58 6.75
N GLU A 480 6.32 -1.47 7.52
CA GLU A 480 5.38 -2.47 6.98
C GLU A 480 4.05 -1.84 6.55
N TYR A 481 3.42 -1.03 7.40
CA TYR A 481 2.16 -0.35 7.06
C TYR A 481 2.33 0.71 5.96
N TYR A 482 3.41 1.49 6.00
CA TYR A 482 3.74 2.49 4.97
C TYR A 482 4.01 1.83 3.61
N ARG A 483 4.61 0.62 3.57
CA ARG A 483 4.75 -0.16 2.34
C ARG A 483 3.40 -0.59 1.79
N ARG A 484 2.52 -1.14 2.63
CA ARG A 484 1.18 -1.62 2.24
C ARG A 484 0.32 -0.49 1.67
N LEU A 485 0.34 0.70 2.27
CA LEU A 485 -0.47 1.85 1.83
C LEU A 485 0.23 2.83 0.88
N GLY A 486 1.53 2.65 0.61
CA GLY A 486 2.30 3.52 -0.29
C GLY A 486 2.62 4.90 0.31
N LEU A 487 2.76 5.00 1.63
CA LEU A 487 3.04 6.24 2.35
C LEU A 487 4.55 6.52 2.45
N SER A 488 4.92 7.79 2.51
CA SER A 488 6.31 8.25 2.74
C SER A 488 6.40 9.63 3.43
N ILE A 489 5.29 10.10 4.00
CA ILE A 489 5.14 11.41 4.67
C ILE A 489 4.46 11.16 6.02
N THR A 490 5.03 11.72 7.09
CA THR A 490 4.36 11.86 8.39
C THR A 490 3.75 13.26 8.44
N GLY A 491 2.43 13.33 8.24
CA GLY A 491 1.65 14.56 8.17
C GLY A 491 1.62 15.35 9.48
N PHE A 492 1.89 14.69 10.61
CA PHE A 492 2.17 15.31 11.91
C PHE A 492 3.06 14.38 12.76
N LEU A 493 4.21 14.85 13.25
CA LEU A 493 5.02 14.22 14.28
C LEU A 493 4.81 14.94 15.62
N LEU A 494 4.29 14.20 16.60
CA LEU A 494 3.87 14.72 17.91
C LEU A 494 4.72 14.09 19.03
N ASN A 495 5.19 14.91 19.97
CA ASN A 495 6.05 14.48 21.08
C ASN A 495 5.51 14.88 22.47
N GLY A 496 4.32 15.48 22.49
CA GLY A 496 3.61 15.93 23.69
C GLY A 496 4.53 16.59 24.72
N LYS A 497 4.51 16.06 25.94
CA LYS A 497 5.25 16.65 27.09
C LYS A 497 6.78 16.59 26.98
N GLY A 498 7.36 15.91 25.98
CA GLY A 498 8.81 15.98 25.71
C GLY A 498 9.23 17.32 25.12
N GLY A 499 8.34 17.96 24.36
CA GLY A 499 8.65 19.20 23.66
C GLY A 499 9.53 18.96 22.43
N GLU A 500 10.67 19.65 22.38
CA GLU A 500 11.63 19.63 21.26
C GLU A 500 12.07 18.20 20.88
N VAL A 501 11.74 17.76 19.66
CA VAL A 501 12.12 16.44 19.14
C VAL A 501 13.62 16.42 18.81
N PRO A 502 14.43 15.53 19.42
CA PRO A 502 15.85 15.43 19.11
C PRO A 502 16.11 15.00 17.67
N ASP A 503 17.16 15.52 17.04
CA ASP A 503 17.52 15.17 15.65
C ASP A 503 17.67 13.64 15.45
N GLU A 504 18.12 12.88 16.45
CA GLU A 504 18.20 11.40 16.37
C GLU A 504 16.82 10.70 16.25
N VAL A 505 15.76 11.32 16.79
CA VAL A 505 14.39 10.84 16.64
C VAL A 505 13.84 11.25 15.27
N VAL A 506 14.18 12.44 14.77
CA VAL A 506 13.84 12.82 13.40
C VAL A 506 14.52 11.89 12.39
N ASP A 507 15.80 11.53 12.60
CA ASP A 507 16.54 10.60 11.74
C ASP A 507 15.93 9.19 11.72
N LEU A 508 15.32 8.73 12.82
CA LEU A 508 14.53 7.50 12.84
C LEU A 508 13.33 7.59 11.88
N TYR A 509 12.55 8.68 11.96
CA TYR A 509 11.38 8.89 11.11
C TYR A 509 11.73 9.05 9.64
N ARG A 510 12.84 9.74 9.32
CA ARG A 510 13.34 9.90 7.95
C ARG A 510 13.57 8.57 7.20
N THR A 511 13.71 7.44 7.90
CA THR A 511 13.87 6.12 7.27
C THR A 511 12.58 5.53 6.67
N PHE A 512 11.40 6.04 7.05
CA PHE A 512 10.10 5.65 6.49
C PHE A 512 9.25 6.85 6.02
N SER A 513 9.59 8.06 6.47
CA SER A 513 9.00 9.34 6.02
C SER A 513 10.01 10.27 5.31
N PRO A 514 10.70 9.81 4.24
CA PRO A 514 11.75 10.57 3.59
C PRO A 514 11.24 11.75 2.75
N ASP A 515 9.93 11.83 2.46
CA ASP A 515 9.37 12.89 1.62
C ASP A 515 9.08 14.18 2.38
N GLY A 516 8.60 14.10 3.61
CA GLY A 516 8.28 15.25 4.45
C GLY A 516 7.80 14.86 5.84
N ILE A 517 8.05 15.74 6.81
CA ILE A 517 7.56 15.62 8.19
C ILE A 517 7.07 16.99 8.66
N THR A 518 5.82 17.08 9.12
CA THR A 518 5.29 18.26 9.81
C THR A 518 5.38 18.08 11.32
N PHE A 519 5.61 19.16 12.07
CA PHE A 519 5.65 19.17 13.53
C PHE A 519 4.64 20.18 14.11
N ASN A 520 4.41 20.10 15.42
CA ASN A 520 3.90 21.26 16.16
C ASN A 520 5.04 22.31 16.25
N TRP A 521 4.71 23.61 16.25
CA TRP A 521 5.71 24.69 16.12
C TRP A 521 6.78 24.69 17.22
N HIS A 522 6.47 24.17 18.41
CA HIS A 522 7.36 24.06 19.57
C HIS A 522 8.05 22.69 19.69
N HIS A 523 7.81 21.77 18.75
CA HIS A 523 8.45 20.45 18.70
C HIS A 523 9.60 20.39 17.68
N LEU A 524 9.72 21.36 16.78
CA LEU A 524 10.78 21.41 15.76
C LEU A 524 11.91 22.35 16.16
N VAL A 525 13.09 21.78 16.44
CA VAL A 525 14.30 22.54 16.81
C VAL A 525 14.88 23.29 15.61
N GLY A 526 15.22 24.57 15.81
CA GLY A 526 15.98 25.41 14.88
C GLY A 526 15.10 26.28 13.97
N PRO A 527 15.69 26.90 12.92
CA PRO A 527 14.89 27.55 11.88
C PRO A 527 14.05 26.48 11.16
N TRP A 528 12.79 26.81 10.88
CA TRP A 528 11.86 26.00 10.09
C TRP A 528 11.24 26.87 8.99
N PRO A 529 10.90 26.32 7.80
CA PRO A 529 11.19 24.96 7.38
C PRO A 529 12.70 24.71 7.20
N ARG A 530 13.15 23.48 7.43
CA ARG A 530 14.56 23.08 7.26
C ARG A 530 14.70 21.71 6.63
N LEU A 531 15.87 21.43 6.04
CA LEU A 531 16.25 20.07 5.72
C LEU A 531 16.90 19.41 6.93
N GLN A 532 16.67 18.11 7.07
CA GLN A 532 17.56 17.22 7.81
C GLN A 532 18.02 16.12 6.86
N GLY A 533 19.33 16.05 6.61
CA GLY A 533 19.87 15.42 5.41
C GLY A 533 19.19 15.99 4.16
N ASN A 534 18.31 15.21 3.54
CA ASN A 534 17.53 15.59 2.35
C ASN A 534 15.99 15.50 2.58
N THR A 535 15.55 15.36 3.83
CA THR A 535 14.12 15.35 4.20
C THR A 535 13.69 16.74 4.64
N PRO A 536 12.68 17.38 4.00
CA PRO A 536 12.14 18.67 4.43
C PRO A 536 11.26 18.49 5.67
N LEU A 537 11.51 19.35 6.65
CA LEU A 537 10.79 19.46 7.91
C LEU A 537 10.08 20.81 7.96
N THR A 538 8.83 20.82 8.35
CA THR A 538 8.01 22.04 8.52
C THR A 538 7.20 21.97 9.81
N ALA A 539 6.53 23.04 10.19
CA ALA A 539 5.59 23.04 11.30
C ALA A 539 4.26 23.69 10.92
N PHE A 540 3.21 23.35 11.66
CA PHE A 540 1.99 24.17 11.67
C PHE A 540 2.30 25.56 12.24
N PRO A 541 1.62 26.63 11.81
CA PRO A 541 1.75 27.96 12.38
C PRO A 541 1.56 27.99 13.91
N HIS A 542 2.17 29.00 14.56
CA HIS A 542 2.15 29.17 16.02
C HIS A 542 0.72 29.30 16.60
N TYR A 543 -0.25 29.68 15.77
CA TYR A 543 -1.66 29.80 16.12
C TYR A 543 -2.44 28.64 15.51
N GLY A 544 -3.01 27.80 16.37
CA GLY A 544 -3.85 26.68 15.96
C GLY A 544 -5.05 27.17 15.15
N LEU A 545 -5.12 26.69 13.91
CA LEU A 545 -6.27 26.89 13.03
C LEU A 545 -7.41 25.96 13.48
N GLY A 546 -8.66 26.37 13.27
CA GLY A 546 -9.81 25.47 13.46
C GLY A 546 -10.31 25.26 14.89
N GLN A 547 -10.34 26.31 15.73
CA GLN A 547 -11.23 26.37 16.90
C GLN A 547 -12.45 27.26 16.67
N SER A 548 -12.84 27.47 15.41
CA SER A 548 -14.00 28.28 15.03
C SER A 548 -14.48 27.92 13.62
N ASP A 549 -15.79 27.84 13.44
CA ASP A 549 -16.45 27.68 12.13
C ASP A 549 -16.60 29.02 11.38
N ALA A 550 -16.16 30.13 11.98
CA ALA A 550 -16.22 31.46 11.37
C ALA A 550 -15.11 31.62 10.32
N LEU A 551 -15.52 31.76 9.06
CA LEU A 551 -14.64 31.90 7.89
C LEU A 551 -13.65 33.07 8.03
N GLU A 552 -14.09 34.20 8.59
CA GLU A 552 -13.27 35.38 8.80
C GLU A 552 -12.12 35.15 9.79
N VAL A 553 -12.31 34.28 10.79
CA VAL A 553 -11.28 33.94 11.78
C VAL A 553 -10.16 33.13 11.13
N TRP A 554 -10.51 32.16 10.27
CA TRP A 554 -9.50 31.42 9.50
C TRP A 554 -8.74 32.31 8.53
N VAL A 555 -9.41 33.28 7.87
CA VAL A 555 -8.75 34.25 6.99
C VAL A 555 -7.75 35.11 7.78
N GLU A 556 -8.11 35.62 8.97
CA GLU A 556 -7.19 36.37 9.84
C GLU A 556 -6.02 35.50 10.32
N GLN A 557 -6.26 34.25 10.70
CA GLN A 557 -5.20 33.34 11.17
C GLN A 557 -4.21 32.96 10.06
N VAL A 558 -4.67 32.74 8.82
CA VAL A 558 -3.78 32.46 7.68
C VAL A 558 -3.07 33.73 7.18
N ASP A 559 -3.73 34.89 7.19
CA ASP A 559 -3.08 36.19 6.93
C ASP A 559 -1.91 36.41 7.89
N ARG A 560 -2.15 36.17 9.18
CA ARG A 560 -1.15 36.24 10.25
C ARG A 560 -0.02 35.24 10.04
N ALA A 561 -0.32 33.98 9.75
CA ALA A 561 0.70 32.95 9.51
C ALA A 561 1.62 33.29 8.32
N TYR A 562 1.07 33.86 7.24
CA TYR A 562 1.86 34.41 6.14
C TYR A 562 2.76 35.56 6.60
N GLY A 563 2.23 36.48 7.43
CA GLY A 563 3.01 37.60 7.98
C GLY A 563 4.20 37.14 8.83
N GLU A 564 3.98 36.21 9.76
CA GLU A 564 5.01 35.65 10.64
C GLU A 564 6.07 34.87 9.83
N TYR A 565 5.67 34.10 8.81
CA TYR A 565 6.60 33.46 7.88
C TYR A 565 7.45 34.50 7.10
N ARG A 566 6.84 35.57 6.58
CA ARG A 566 7.56 36.62 5.84
C ARG A 566 8.51 37.43 6.72
N GLU A 567 8.23 37.59 8.01
CA GLU A 567 9.15 38.20 8.97
C GLU A 567 10.36 37.28 9.25
N ALA A 568 10.13 35.96 9.37
CA ALA A 568 11.19 34.99 9.62
C ALA A 568 12.09 34.68 8.40
N HIS A 569 11.55 34.75 7.17
CA HIS A 569 12.24 34.27 5.96
C HIS A 569 12.49 35.32 4.86
N GLY A 570 11.88 36.51 4.96
CA GLY A 570 12.14 37.61 4.02
C GLY A 570 11.46 37.45 2.66
N GLU A 571 12.19 37.68 1.56
CA GLU A 571 11.66 37.60 0.19
C GLU A 571 11.92 36.23 -0.44
N GLY A 572 10.86 35.49 -0.74
CA GLY A 572 10.88 34.18 -1.37
C GLY A 572 9.47 33.58 -1.49
N PRO A 573 9.34 32.31 -1.90
CA PRO A 573 8.09 31.56 -1.75
C PRO A 573 7.74 31.39 -0.27
N VAL A 574 6.45 31.21 0.00
CA VAL A 574 5.90 30.97 1.35
C VAL A 574 5.28 29.58 1.39
N PHE A 575 5.55 28.82 2.45
CA PHE A 575 5.04 27.47 2.65
C PHE A 575 4.26 27.42 3.97
N LEU A 576 2.94 27.27 3.91
CA LEU A 576 2.09 27.12 5.09
C LEU A 576 1.40 25.76 5.08
N THR A 577 1.62 24.98 6.14
CA THR A 577 0.90 23.73 6.40
C THR A 577 -0.22 24.03 7.40
N LEU A 578 -1.46 23.75 7.03
CA LEU A 578 -2.67 24.14 7.74
C LEU A 578 -3.31 22.87 8.32
N ARG A 579 -3.39 22.75 9.66
CA ARG A 579 -4.10 21.63 10.32
C ARG A 579 -5.60 21.89 10.26
N CYS A 580 -6.33 20.93 9.72
CA CYS A 580 -7.78 20.94 9.57
C CYS A 580 -8.36 19.72 10.28
N VAL A 581 -8.82 19.93 11.52
CA VAL A 581 -9.42 18.88 12.35
C VAL A 581 -10.90 18.75 11.98
N TYR A 582 -11.31 17.56 11.51
CA TYR A 582 -12.68 17.21 11.09
C TYR A 582 -13.39 18.25 10.19
N THR A 583 -12.63 19.05 9.45
CA THR A 583 -13.15 20.20 8.71
C THR A 583 -13.76 19.74 7.38
N SER A 584 -14.95 20.23 7.02
CA SER A 584 -15.56 19.92 5.71
C SER A 584 -14.70 20.44 4.54
N PRO A 585 -14.48 19.64 3.48
CA PRO A 585 -13.90 20.10 2.22
C PRO A 585 -14.57 21.36 1.64
N ASP A 586 -15.89 21.51 1.80
CA ASP A 586 -16.66 22.62 1.22
C ASP A 586 -16.28 23.97 1.86
N PHE A 587 -15.94 23.95 3.16
CA PHE A 587 -15.43 25.10 3.91
C PHE A 587 -13.99 25.45 3.51
N LEU A 588 -13.14 24.45 3.22
CA LEU A 588 -11.76 24.69 2.77
C LEU A 588 -11.70 25.31 1.36
N VAL A 589 -12.69 25.02 0.51
CA VAL A 589 -12.89 25.74 -0.76
C VAL A 589 -13.24 27.21 -0.49
N GLU A 590 -14.24 27.47 0.36
CA GLU A 590 -14.67 28.84 0.68
C GLU A 590 -13.56 29.66 1.36
N LEU A 591 -12.76 29.05 2.23
CA LEU A 591 -11.56 29.64 2.82
C LEU A 591 -10.53 30.01 1.74
N THR A 592 -10.29 29.10 0.79
CA THR A 592 -9.35 29.35 -0.31
C THR A 592 -9.83 30.48 -1.23
N GLU A 593 -11.14 30.57 -1.50
CA GLU A 593 -11.72 31.68 -2.25
C GLU A 593 -11.64 33.00 -1.47
N ALA A 594 -11.98 33.01 -0.19
CA ALA A 594 -11.93 34.18 0.67
C ALA A 594 -10.50 34.73 0.81
N LEU A 595 -9.50 33.86 0.98
CA LEU A 595 -8.08 34.22 1.00
C LEU A 595 -7.63 34.87 -0.31
N ARG A 596 -8.03 34.30 -1.46
CA ARG A 596 -7.72 34.85 -2.80
C ARG A 596 -8.43 36.17 -3.08
N GLN A 597 -9.60 36.41 -2.49
CA GLN A 597 -10.33 37.68 -2.59
C GLN A 597 -9.76 38.76 -1.67
N ALA A 598 -9.37 38.41 -0.44
CA ALA A 598 -8.81 39.32 0.55
C ALA A 598 -7.37 39.76 0.22
N HIS A 599 -6.54 38.81 -0.25
CA HIS A 599 -5.11 39.02 -0.50
C HIS A 599 -4.66 38.47 -1.88
N PRO A 600 -5.19 39.01 -2.99
CA PRO A 600 -4.85 38.58 -4.35
C PRO A 600 -3.36 38.79 -4.69
N GLU A 601 -2.64 39.63 -3.94
CA GLU A 601 -1.20 39.88 -4.13
C GLU A 601 -0.29 38.72 -3.72
N ARG A 602 -0.82 37.70 -3.02
CA ARG A 602 -0.04 36.61 -2.41
C ARG A 602 0.02 35.32 -3.23
N ASP A 603 -0.78 35.23 -4.29
CA ASP A 603 -0.80 34.09 -5.22
C ASP A 603 -0.93 32.73 -4.49
N TYR A 604 -2.06 32.53 -3.80
CA TYR A 604 -2.32 31.31 -3.02
C TYR A 604 -2.54 30.08 -3.90
N GLN A 605 -1.57 29.15 -3.84
CA GLN A 605 -1.56 27.85 -4.52
C GLN A 605 -1.78 26.74 -3.49
N VAL A 606 -2.99 26.18 -3.46
CA VAL A 606 -3.25 24.95 -2.70
C VAL A 606 -2.66 23.79 -3.49
N VAL A 607 -1.78 23.01 -2.86
CA VAL A 607 -1.01 21.94 -3.50
C VAL A 607 -1.05 20.65 -2.70
N ASP A 608 -0.92 19.54 -3.41
CA ASP A 608 -0.79 18.19 -2.86
C ASP A 608 0.49 18.06 -2.00
N PRO A 609 0.52 17.15 -1.00
CA PRO A 609 1.63 17.05 -0.05
C PRO A 609 2.96 16.71 -0.73
N TYR A 610 2.95 15.91 -1.79
CA TYR A 610 4.15 15.54 -2.54
C TYR A 610 4.73 16.76 -3.30
N THR A 611 3.89 17.58 -3.92
CA THR A 611 4.28 18.88 -4.51
C THR A 611 4.77 19.85 -3.46
N PHE A 612 4.05 20.02 -2.35
CA PHE A 612 4.41 20.93 -1.27
C PHE A 612 5.83 20.67 -0.76
N PHE A 613 6.11 19.42 -0.36
CA PHE A 613 7.42 19.05 0.14
C PHE A 613 8.51 18.96 -0.95
N ALA A 614 8.17 18.63 -2.20
CA ALA A 614 9.14 18.66 -3.32
C ALA A 614 9.57 20.08 -3.71
N LEU A 615 8.68 21.08 -3.60
CA LEU A 615 9.04 22.49 -3.77
C LEU A 615 9.86 22.98 -2.57
N MET A 616 9.41 22.70 -1.34
CA MET A 616 10.13 23.06 -0.11
C MET A 616 11.55 22.51 -0.08
N ARG A 617 11.75 21.23 -0.46
CA ARG A 617 13.09 20.63 -0.56
C ARG A 617 14.01 21.41 -1.50
N ARG A 618 13.52 21.81 -2.67
CA ARG A 618 14.33 22.51 -3.68
C ARG A 618 14.66 23.95 -3.28
N GLU A 619 13.72 24.66 -2.64
CA GLU A 619 14.00 26.00 -2.09
C GLU A 619 15.07 25.96 -0.99
N LEU A 620 15.05 24.92 -0.15
CA LEU A 620 16.05 24.70 0.90
C LEU A 620 17.39 24.15 0.38
N GLY A 621 17.58 24.02 -0.95
CA GLY A 621 18.82 23.52 -1.56
C GLY A 621 19.02 22.01 -1.48
N GLY A 622 17.96 21.24 -1.22
CA GLY A 622 17.96 19.79 -1.23
C GLY A 622 18.04 19.20 -2.64
N LYS A 623 18.16 17.87 -2.72
CA LYS A 623 18.41 17.14 -3.96
C LYS A 623 17.25 16.23 -4.31
N ASP A 624 17.00 16.05 -5.60
CA ASP A 624 16.20 14.95 -6.10
C ASP A 624 17.10 13.69 -6.09
N GLU A 625 16.99 12.87 -5.04
CA GLU A 625 17.86 11.71 -4.79
C GLU A 625 17.18 10.37 -5.11
N PRO A 626 17.94 9.37 -5.60
CA PRO A 626 17.44 8.02 -5.83
C PRO A 626 16.90 7.37 -4.55
N ARG A 627 15.65 6.88 -4.59
CA ARG A 627 15.03 6.11 -3.49
C ARG A 627 14.25 4.93 -4.03
N ALA A 628 14.44 3.76 -3.43
CA ALA A 628 13.91 2.48 -3.87
C ALA A 628 13.38 1.67 -2.68
N THR A 629 12.08 1.33 -2.69
CA THR A 629 11.47 0.47 -1.68
C THR A 629 11.17 -0.90 -2.27
N PHE A 630 11.86 -1.92 -1.78
CA PHE A 630 11.45 -3.30 -2.05
C PHE A 630 10.10 -3.56 -1.39
N LEU A 631 9.12 -3.92 -2.23
CA LEU A 631 7.85 -4.47 -1.82
C LEU A 631 8.06 -5.94 -1.44
N ARG A 632 7.11 -6.56 -0.73
CA ARG A 632 7.34 -7.80 0.04
C ARG A 632 8.06 -8.88 -0.79
N PRO A 633 9.25 -9.32 -0.38
CA PRO A 633 10.05 -10.24 -1.18
C PRO A 633 9.48 -11.67 -1.08
N MET A 634 9.09 -12.27 -2.21
CA MET A 634 8.64 -13.67 -2.22
C MET A 634 9.87 -14.59 -2.20
N LEU A 635 10.34 -14.88 -0.99
CA LEU A 635 11.53 -15.70 -0.74
C LEU A 635 11.19 -16.88 0.19
N PRO A 636 11.56 -18.12 -0.16
CA PRO A 636 11.27 -19.28 0.67
C PRO A 636 12.28 -19.39 1.82
N GLY A 637 11.80 -19.29 3.07
CA GLY A 637 12.64 -19.43 4.26
C GLY A 637 13.21 -20.85 4.49
N GLN A 638 12.82 -21.83 3.68
CA GLN A 638 13.36 -23.19 3.68
C GLN A 638 13.48 -23.69 2.23
N ALA A 639 14.52 -24.48 1.95
CA ALA A 639 14.73 -25.11 0.65
C ALA A 639 15.37 -26.50 0.81
N THR A 640 15.21 -27.35 -0.19
CA THR A 640 15.95 -28.62 -0.31
C THR A 640 17.29 -28.36 -1.00
N SER A 641 18.33 -29.10 -0.61
CA SER A 641 19.67 -28.91 -1.15
C SER A 641 19.72 -29.27 -2.64
N GLY A 642 20.03 -28.28 -3.50
CA GLY A 642 19.97 -28.40 -4.97
C GLY A 642 18.60 -28.12 -5.60
N GLU A 643 17.59 -27.67 -4.84
CA GLU A 643 16.29 -27.24 -5.35
C GLU A 643 16.41 -25.94 -6.19
N THR A 644 15.54 -25.75 -7.18
CA THR A 644 15.48 -24.49 -7.96
C THR A 644 14.25 -23.70 -7.53
N LEU A 645 14.46 -22.51 -6.99
CA LEU A 645 13.46 -21.71 -6.32
C LEU A 645 13.03 -20.54 -7.21
N PRO A 646 11.74 -20.38 -7.54
CA PRO A 646 11.24 -19.17 -8.19
C PRO A 646 11.16 -18.03 -7.19
N LEU A 647 11.90 -16.95 -7.44
CA LEU A 647 11.96 -15.77 -6.58
C LEU A 647 11.35 -14.56 -7.30
N THR A 648 10.56 -13.79 -6.56
CA THR A 648 9.94 -12.54 -7.03
C THR A 648 10.31 -11.41 -6.09
N LEU A 649 11.04 -10.41 -6.59
CA LEU A 649 11.45 -9.21 -5.87
C LEU A 649 10.88 -7.98 -6.58
N ALA A 650 9.76 -7.47 -6.07
CA ALA A 650 9.18 -6.22 -6.52
C ALA A 650 9.87 -5.02 -5.84
N VAL A 651 10.12 -3.95 -6.59
CA VAL A 651 10.72 -2.71 -6.09
C VAL A 651 9.96 -1.52 -6.67
N ARG A 652 9.65 -0.54 -5.82
CA ARG A 652 9.05 0.74 -6.21
C ARG A 652 10.11 1.82 -6.32
N ASN A 653 10.06 2.60 -7.39
CA ASN A 653 10.75 3.88 -7.47
C ASN A 653 10.04 4.89 -6.56
N ASP A 654 10.61 5.13 -5.39
CA ASP A 654 10.19 6.19 -4.47
C ASP A 654 11.00 7.48 -4.69
N GLY A 655 11.86 7.57 -5.70
CA GLY A 655 12.67 8.75 -6.03
C GLY A 655 11.89 9.86 -6.75
N TRP A 656 12.62 10.65 -7.54
CA TRP A 656 12.07 11.71 -8.40
C TRP A 656 12.60 11.66 -9.83
N GLU A 657 13.72 10.98 -10.07
CA GLU A 657 14.13 10.62 -11.43
C GLU A 657 13.38 9.40 -11.95
N VAL A 658 13.26 9.30 -13.26
CA VAL A 658 13.02 8.02 -13.94
C VAL A 658 14.29 7.17 -13.82
N TRP A 659 14.17 5.89 -13.46
CA TRP A 659 15.29 4.95 -13.52
C TRP A 659 15.44 4.44 -14.95
N PRO A 660 16.56 4.70 -15.65
CA PRO A 660 16.68 4.26 -17.04
C PRO A 660 16.87 2.74 -17.14
N ALA A 661 16.25 2.14 -18.15
CA ALA A 661 16.45 0.75 -18.53
C ALA A 661 17.95 0.44 -18.66
N HIS A 662 18.35 -0.72 -18.13
CA HIS A 662 19.73 -1.23 -18.12
C HIS A 662 20.79 -0.39 -17.35
N GLU A 663 20.53 0.88 -17.03
CA GLU A 663 21.38 1.65 -16.10
C GLU A 663 21.24 1.15 -14.67
N VAL A 664 20.01 0.84 -14.24
CA VAL A 664 19.69 0.35 -12.90
C VAL A 664 19.31 -1.14 -12.98
N GLY A 665 19.45 -1.86 -11.87
CA GLY A 665 19.03 -3.26 -11.75
C GLY A 665 19.36 -3.88 -10.40
N LEU A 666 18.91 -5.11 -10.17
CA LEU A 666 19.12 -5.85 -8.92
C LEU A 666 20.49 -6.51 -8.89
N GLY A 667 21.33 -6.17 -7.92
CA GLY A 667 22.50 -6.95 -7.53
C GLY A 667 22.18 -7.90 -6.38
N PHE A 668 22.54 -9.19 -6.49
CA PHE A 668 22.32 -10.17 -5.41
C PHE A 668 23.43 -11.24 -5.30
N ASN A 669 23.61 -11.82 -4.11
CA ASN A 669 24.41 -13.04 -3.90
C ASN A 669 23.85 -13.91 -2.76
N ILE A 670 24.26 -15.18 -2.70
CA ILE A 670 23.90 -16.12 -1.63
C ILE A 670 25.15 -16.68 -0.96
N LEU A 671 25.22 -16.58 0.37
CA LEU A 671 26.39 -16.94 1.17
C LEU A 671 25.99 -17.84 2.36
N PRO A 672 26.86 -18.78 2.80
CA PRO A 672 26.74 -19.40 4.12
C PRO A 672 26.70 -18.32 5.22
N GLU A 673 25.90 -18.50 6.27
CA GLU A 673 25.81 -17.50 7.35
C GLU A 673 27.16 -17.23 8.03
N ASP A 674 28.00 -18.26 8.21
CA ASP A 674 29.34 -18.14 8.80
C ASP A 674 30.36 -17.39 7.91
N GLN A 675 30.00 -17.12 6.66
CA GLN A 675 30.81 -16.42 5.65
C GLN A 675 30.20 -15.08 5.24
N ALA A 676 29.07 -14.69 5.83
CA ALA A 676 28.36 -13.45 5.56
C ALA A 676 29.01 -12.23 6.27
N GLY A 677 30.27 -11.93 5.94
CA GLY A 677 31.02 -10.77 6.48
C GLY A 677 30.51 -9.40 6.00
N GLU A 678 31.18 -8.32 6.40
CA GLU A 678 30.79 -6.93 6.08
C GLU A 678 31.05 -6.49 4.62
N ASP A 679 31.53 -7.38 3.76
CA ASP A 679 31.80 -7.07 2.35
C ASP A 679 30.49 -6.93 1.53
N PRO A 680 30.33 -5.84 0.74
CA PRO A 680 29.15 -5.64 -0.09
C PRO A 680 29.07 -6.65 -1.25
N PRO A 681 27.85 -7.09 -1.64
CA PRO A 681 27.67 -7.99 -2.79
C PRO A 681 28.35 -7.44 -4.06
N GLY A 682 29.36 -8.16 -4.56
CA GLY A 682 30.15 -7.75 -5.73
C GLY A 682 31.59 -7.36 -5.41
N ALA A 683 31.94 -7.03 -4.16
CA ALA A 683 33.33 -6.79 -3.76
C ALA A 683 34.23 -8.04 -3.94
N THR A 684 33.65 -9.24 -3.81
CA THR A 684 34.31 -10.52 -4.10
C THR A 684 34.26 -10.93 -5.57
N GLY A 685 33.52 -10.21 -6.42
CA GLY A 685 33.25 -10.59 -7.82
C GLY A 685 32.14 -11.63 -8.02
N GLU A 686 31.40 -12.01 -6.97
CA GLU A 686 30.43 -13.11 -7.00
C GLU A 686 28.94 -12.69 -6.98
N ALA A 687 28.64 -11.39 -7.14
CA ALA A 687 27.25 -10.93 -7.24
C ALA A 687 26.72 -11.03 -8.68
N LEU A 688 25.50 -11.53 -8.81
CA LEU A 688 24.73 -11.54 -10.06
C LEU A 688 23.96 -10.21 -10.17
N PHE A 689 23.88 -9.68 -11.38
CA PHE A 689 23.10 -8.48 -11.70
C PHE A 689 21.98 -8.80 -12.71
N LEU A 690 20.77 -8.32 -12.42
CA LEU A 690 19.62 -8.35 -13.32
C LEU A 690 19.24 -6.90 -13.68
N PRO A 691 19.41 -6.45 -14.94
CA PRO A 691 19.02 -5.11 -15.36
C PRO A 691 17.51 -4.90 -15.24
N LEU A 692 17.10 -3.64 -15.10
CA LEU A 692 15.77 -3.20 -15.55
C LEU A 692 15.68 -3.38 -17.07
N PHE A 693 14.56 -3.87 -17.58
CA PHE A 693 14.28 -3.97 -19.02
C PHE A 693 13.49 -2.76 -19.57
N GLU A 694 12.89 -1.96 -18.69
CA GLU A 694 12.14 -0.74 -19.02
C GLU A 694 12.50 0.41 -18.07
N ASP A 695 12.10 1.63 -18.45
CA ASP A 695 12.26 2.83 -17.64
C ASP A 695 11.23 2.84 -16.49
N VAL A 696 11.67 3.02 -15.25
CA VAL A 696 10.77 3.01 -14.08
C VAL A 696 10.55 4.44 -13.57
N PRO A 697 9.39 5.08 -13.83
CA PRO A 697 9.12 6.45 -13.41
C PRO A 697 8.86 6.55 -11.89
N PRO A 698 8.89 7.76 -11.29
CA PRO A 698 8.52 7.97 -9.89
C PRO A 698 7.14 7.38 -9.57
N GLY A 699 7.04 6.66 -8.44
CA GLY A 699 5.87 5.86 -8.05
C GLY A 699 5.74 4.50 -8.74
N GLY A 700 6.43 4.27 -9.86
CA GLY A 700 6.39 3.04 -10.65
C GLY A 700 6.99 1.83 -9.91
N VAL A 701 6.45 0.65 -10.19
CA VAL A 701 6.89 -0.63 -9.58
C VAL A 701 7.44 -1.54 -10.66
N TYR A 702 8.65 -2.05 -10.47
CA TYR A 702 9.27 -3.06 -11.31
C TYR A 702 9.46 -4.37 -10.55
N THR A 703 9.29 -5.52 -11.22
CA THR A 703 9.33 -6.83 -10.57
C THR A 703 10.39 -7.75 -11.17
N PHE A 704 11.50 -7.91 -10.45
CA PHE A 704 12.52 -8.90 -10.80
C PHE A 704 11.96 -10.30 -10.52
N THR A 705 11.84 -11.12 -11.57
CA THR A 705 11.46 -12.54 -11.46
C THR A 705 12.63 -13.38 -11.93
N PHE A 706 13.15 -14.27 -11.09
CA PHE A 706 14.32 -15.09 -11.43
C PHE A 706 14.33 -16.43 -10.67
N LEU A 707 15.15 -17.37 -11.16
CA LEU A 707 15.35 -18.67 -10.52
C LEU A 707 16.65 -18.67 -9.71
N LEU A 708 16.59 -19.08 -8.44
CA LEU A 708 17.77 -19.28 -7.59
C LEU A 708 17.99 -20.77 -7.30
N GLY A 709 19.19 -21.28 -7.59
CA GLY A 709 19.59 -22.62 -7.17
C GLY A 709 19.94 -22.65 -5.69
N ALA A 710 19.21 -23.43 -4.90
CA ALA A 710 19.48 -23.68 -3.50
C ALA A 710 20.81 -24.44 -3.33
N PRO A 711 21.69 -24.02 -2.39
CA PRO A 711 23.00 -24.62 -2.19
C PRO A 711 23.02 -26.16 -2.05
N VAL A 712 24.02 -26.79 -2.67
CA VAL A 712 24.24 -28.27 -2.61
C VAL A 712 24.88 -28.75 -1.29
N ARG A 713 24.83 -27.93 -0.24
CA ARG A 713 25.19 -28.29 1.14
C ARG A 713 24.05 -27.85 2.06
N PRO A 714 23.59 -28.72 2.99
CA PRO A 714 22.64 -28.31 4.03
C PRO A 714 23.27 -27.31 5.01
N GLY A 715 22.44 -26.40 5.55
CA GLY A 715 22.84 -25.38 6.52
C GLY A 715 22.05 -24.08 6.35
N THR A 716 22.34 -23.10 7.20
CA THR A 716 21.74 -21.76 7.14
C THR A 716 22.47 -20.87 6.13
N TYR A 717 21.71 -20.32 5.18
CA TYR A 717 22.21 -19.43 4.14
C TYR A 717 21.54 -18.05 4.21
N VAL A 718 22.25 -17.07 3.67
CA VAL A 718 21.82 -15.67 3.59
C VAL A 718 21.82 -15.24 2.13
N LEU A 719 20.64 -14.85 1.63
CA LEU A 719 20.49 -14.11 0.38
C LEU A 719 20.68 -12.62 0.69
N ARG A 720 21.59 -11.96 0.00
CA ARG A 720 21.76 -10.49 0.04
C ARG A 720 21.35 -9.87 -1.29
N TYR A 721 20.67 -8.73 -1.26
CA TYR A 721 20.30 -8.02 -2.47
C TYR A 721 20.08 -6.51 -2.27
N ASP A 722 20.36 -5.71 -3.30
CA ASP A 722 19.89 -4.32 -3.42
C ASP A 722 19.98 -3.84 -4.89
N LEU A 723 19.59 -2.60 -5.17
CA LEU A 723 19.81 -2.01 -6.49
C LEU A 723 21.27 -1.56 -6.70
N LEU A 724 21.75 -1.77 -7.93
CA LEU A 724 23.00 -1.24 -8.48
C LEU A 724 22.69 -0.29 -9.64
N ARG A 725 23.59 0.68 -9.88
CA ARG A 725 23.58 1.57 -11.06
C ARG A 725 24.91 1.48 -11.82
N GLN A 726 24.88 1.57 -13.14
CA GLN A 726 26.08 1.51 -13.99
C GLN A 726 27.08 2.63 -13.65
N PRO A 727 28.41 2.37 -13.61
CA PRO A 727 29.08 1.08 -13.76
C PRO A 727 29.29 0.39 -12.40
N TRP A 728 28.31 -0.38 -11.95
CA TRP A 728 28.35 -1.22 -10.73
C TRP A 728 28.57 -0.45 -9.41
N GLN A 729 28.03 0.76 -9.30
CA GLN A 729 27.92 1.48 -8.04
C GLN A 729 26.63 1.07 -7.31
N TRP A 730 26.60 1.16 -5.99
CA TRP A 730 25.35 1.03 -5.24
C TRP A 730 24.39 2.15 -5.61
N PHE A 731 23.10 1.80 -5.70
CA PHE A 731 22.04 2.76 -5.98
C PHE A 731 21.94 3.87 -4.90
N TYR A 732 22.35 3.54 -3.67
CA TYR A 732 22.62 4.47 -2.58
C TYR A 732 24.13 4.68 -2.41
N GLN A 733 24.58 5.94 -2.26
CA GLN A 733 26.02 6.27 -2.21
C GLN A 733 26.66 6.21 -0.82
N GLU A 734 25.86 6.09 0.24
CA GLU A 734 26.33 5.99 1.63
C GLU A 734 25.72 4.75 2.31
N GLY A 735 26.53 3.99 3.05
CA GLY A 735 26.07 2.90 3.93
C GLY A 735 25.94 1.49 3.31
N ASN A 736 26.20 0.48 4.14
CA ASN A 736 26.09 -0.95 3.79
C ASN A 736 24.61 -1.43 3.86
N PHE A 737 23.77 -0.95 2.96
CA PHE A 737 22.30 -1.05 3.08
C PHE A 737 21.60 -2.24 2.42
N TRP A 738 22.35 -3.23 1.90
CA TRP A 738 21.75 -4.40 1.24
C TRP A 738 20.76 -5.13 2.16
N LYS A 739 19.68 -5.63 1.55
CA LYS A 739 18.68 -6.47 2.22
C LYS A 739 19.27 -7.85 2.50
N VAL A 740 18.81 -8.50 3.55
CA VAL A 740 19.41 -9.71 4.14
C VAL A 740 18.28 -10.67 4.52
N GLU A 741 18.18 -11.80 3.83
CA GLU A 741 17.08 -12.76 3.99
C GLU A 741 17.62 -14.17 4.23
N ARG A 742 17.00 -14.91 5.15
CA ARG A 742 17.52 -16.18 5.68
C ARG A 742 16.82 -17.39 5.06
N MET A 743 17.59 -18.37 4.63
CA MET A 743 17.09 -19.62 4.03
C MET A 743 17.75 -20.84 4.67
N GLU A 744 16.93 -21.73 5.23
CA GLU A 744 17.35 -23.02 5.79
C GLU A 744 17.40 -24.11 4.70
N VAL A 745 18.60 -24.54 4.33
CA VAL A 745 18.81 -25.58 3.30
C VAL A 745 18.87 -26.96 3.95
N ARG A 746 17.95 -27.86 3.56
CA ARG A 746 17.80 -29.20 4.12
C ARG A 746 18.35 -30.29 3.20
N ALA A 747 18.88 -31.36 3.77
CA ALA A 747 19.36 -32.51 3.01
C ALA A 747 18.20 -33.23 2.30
N VAL A 748 18.42 -33.66 1.06
CA VAL A 748 17.53 -34.63 0.39
C VAL A 748 17.51 -35.93 1.21
N PRO A 749 16.34 -36.42 1.67
CA PRO A 749 16.27 -37.68 2.41
C PRO A 749 16.64 -38.86 1.49
N ALA A 750 17.55 -39.72 1.95
CA ALA A 750 18.05 -40.83 1.15
C ALA A 750 16.95 -41.86 0.81
N PRO A 751 16.73 -42.20 -0.48
CA PRO A 751 15.80 -43.25 -0.87
C PRO A 751 16.19 -44.63 -0.30
N GLY A 752 15.19 -45.46 -0.01
CA GLY A 752 15.40 -46.82 0.49
C GLY A 752 16.15 -47.72 -0.50
N MET A 753 17.09 -48.52 0.02
CA MET A 753 18.04 -49.30 -0.79
C MET A 753 17.41 -50.49 -1.55
N SER A 754 17.95 -50.78 -2.73
CA SER A 754 18.38 -52.16 -3.10
C SER A 754 19.52 -52.10 -4.13
N ILE A 755 20.22 -53.22 -4.35
CA ILE A 755 21.46 -53.32 -5.15
C ILE A 755 21.40 -54.56 -6.05
N GLU A 756 21.69 -54.45 -7.35
CA GLU A 756 22.66 -55.30 -8.07
C GLU A 756 22.99 -54.78 -9.50
N PRO A 757 24.18 -55.07 -10.09
CA PRO A 757 24.67 -54.46 -11.34
C PRO A 757 24.95 -55.43 -12.51
N PRO A 758 25.13 -54.93 -13.75
CA PRO A 758 26.01 -55.61 -14.72
C PRO A 758 26.92 -54.69 -15.61
N THR A 759 28.24 -54.92 -15.49
CA THR A 759 29.31 -54.92 -16.54
C THR A 759 29.43 -53.86 -17.67
N LEU A 760 30.63 -53.25 -17.74
CA LEU A 760 31.27 -52.48 -18.86
C LEU A 760 31.95 -53.42 -19.91
N PRO A 761 32.40 -53.00 -21.15
CA PRO A 761 33.12 -51.74 -21.53
C PRO A 761 32.67 -51.15 -22.92
N SER A 762 33.36 -50.24 -23.68
CA SER A 762 34.69 -49.56 -23.68
C SER A 762 34.68 -48.29 -24.57
N TRP A 763 35.75 -47.46 -24.57
CA TRP A 763 35.97 -46.26 -25.43
C TRP A 763 37.24 -46.34 -26.31
N PRO A 764 37.34 -45.54 -27.41
CA PRO A 764 38.49 -44.61 -27.53
C PRO A 764 38.28 -43.30 -28.38
N THR A 765 38.59 -42.13 -27.77
CA THR A 765 39.44 -40.96 -28.20
C THR A 765 39.45 -40.33 -29.65
N PRO A 766 39.93 -39.05 -29.86
CA PRO A 766 39.31 -38.08 -30.81
C PRO A 766 40.23 -37.22 -31.76
N ALA A 767 39.64 -36.17 -32.40
CA ALA A 767 40.24 -34.97 -33.08
C ALA A 767 40.78 -35.13 -34.55
N PRO A 768 41.11 -34.08 -35.36
CA PRO A 768 41.24 -32.61 -35.09
C PRO A 768 40.70 -31.60 -36.19
N PHE A 769 41.18 -30.33 -36.16
CA PHE A 769 40.74 -29.07 -36.85
C PHE A 769 41.04 -28.85 -38.36
N GLY A 770 40.43 -27.79 -38.97
CA GLY A 770 40.88 -27.09 -40.21
C GLY A 770 40.31 -25.63 -40.39
N PRO A 771 40.99 -24.64 -41.06
CA PRO A 771 40.66 -23.19 -40.88
C PRO A 771 40.69 -22.21 -42.11
N GLN A 772 40.27 -20.94 -41.89
CA GLN A 772 40.48 -19.65 -42.65
C GLN A 772 39.67 -19.31 -43.94
N GLY A 773 39.24 -18.03 -44.08
CA GLY A 773 38.89 -17.41 -45.39
C GLY A 773 37.87 -16.22 -45.41
N LEU A 774 38.31 -15.02 -45.84
CA LEU A 774 37.53 -13.81 -46.29
C LEU A 774 38.19 -13.31 -47.63
N PRO A 775 37.76 -12.25 -48.40
CA PRO A 775 36.75 -11.19 -48.15
C PRO A 775 35.88 -10.64 -49.35
N MET A 776 34.86 -9.82 -49.01
CA MET A 776 34.30 -8.56 -49.64
C MET A 776 33.94 -8.39 -51.15
N PRO A 777 32.78 -7.73 -51.47
CA PRO A 777 32.32 -7.31 -52.81
C PRO A 777 32.42 -5.78 -53.10
N PRO A 778 32.07 -5.31 -54.32
CA PRO A 778 31.53 -3.95 -54.47
C PRO A 778 30.45 -3.68 -55.58
N GLN A 779 29.70 -2.59 -55.38
CA GLN A 779 29.22 -1.57 -56.36
C GLN A 779 27.76 -1.46 -56.88
N GLN A 780 27.41 -0.18 -57.10
CA GLN A 780 26.16 0.56 -57.38
C GLN A 780 26.01 0.88 -58.92
N PRO A 781 24.98 1.61 -59.48
CA PRO A 781 24.18 2.71 -58.88
C PRO A 781 22.68 2.89 -59.31
N SER A 782 22.09 3.98 -58.79
CA SER A 782 20.74 4.59 -59.01
C SER A 782 20.69 5.55 -60.24
N PRO A 783 19.72 6.51 -60.42
CA PRO A 783 18.33 6.71 -59.90
C PRO A 783 17.31 7.15 -61.02
N GLU A 784 16.07 7.55 -60.67
CA GLU A 784 15.45 8.87 -61.07
C GLU A 784 14.06 9.15 -60.43
N THR A 785 13.50 10.36 -60.61
CA THR A 785 12.22 10.87 -60.03
C THR A 785 11.66 11.99 -60.95
N PRO A 786 10.34 12.30 -61.00
CA PRO A 786 9.86 13.52 -60.30
C PRO A 786 8.33 13.65 -59.95
N ALA A 787 8.03 14.51 -58.96
CA ALA A 787 6.98 15.56 -58.82
C ALA A 787 5.60 15.52 -59.56
N ALA A 788 4.52 16.22 -59.14
CA ALA A 788 4.04 16.80 -57.86
C ALA A 788 2.64 17.47 -58.06
N GLY A 789 1.83 17.70 -57.01
CA GLY A 789 0.57 18.48 -57.10
C GLY A 789 -0.20 18.65 -55.78
N THR A 790 -0.88 19.80 -55.58
CA THR A 790 -1.57 20.24 -54.33
C THR A 790 -2.62 21.35 -54.63
N PRO A 791 -3.46 21.84 -53.67
CA PRO A 791 -4.45 21.12 -52.83
C PRO A 791 -5.81 21.88 -52.71
N SER A 792 -6.85 21.31 -52.06
CA SER A 792 -7.99 21.97 -51.35
C SER A 792 -9.13 20.96 -51.04
N PRO A 793 -10.07 21.23 -50.11
CA PRO A 793 -9.90 21.61 -48.70
C PRO A 793 -10.71 20.69 -47.72
N THR A 794 -10.48 20.82 -46.41
CA THR A 794 -11.01 19.91 -45.37
C THR A 794 -12.47 20.19 -44.93
N PRO A 795 -13.25 19.15 -44.57
CA PRO A 795 -14.35 19.24 -43.61
C PRO A 795 -13.92 18.78 -42.19
N SER A 796 -14.47 19.38 -41.14
CA SER A 796 -14.16 19.01 -39.74
C SER A 796 -14.96 17.78 -39.26
N PRO A 797 -14.36 16.87 -38.48
CA PRO A 797 -15.09 15.77 -37.84
C PRO A 797 -15.86 16.23 -36.59
N THR A 798 -17.01 15.61 -36.35
CA THR A 798 -17.76 15.66 -35.08
C THR A 798 -17.12 14.70 -34.07
N PRO A 799 -17.05 15.00 -32.76
CA PRO A 799 -16.57 14.04 -31.77
C PRO A 799 -17.45 12.77 -31.72
N PRO A 800 -16.87 11.58 -31.53
CA PRO A 800 -17.63 10.35 -31.40
C PRO A 800 -18.42 10.31 -30.08
N MET A 801 -19.61 9.71 -30.10
CA MET A 801 -20.39 9.46 -28.89
C MET A 801 -19.77 8.29 -28.10
N THR A 802 -19.47 8.50 -26.82
CA THR A 802 -19.16 7.42 -25.88
C THR A 802 -20.41 6.60 -25.62
N ALA A 803 -20.50 5.41 -26.22
CA ALA A 803 -21.57 4.45 -25.97
C ALA A 803 -21.32 3.71 -24.65
N THR A 804 -22.10 4.02 -23.61
CA THR A 804 -22.09 3.25 -22.36
C THR A 804 -22.56 1.81 -22.63
N LEU A 805 -21.86 0.82 -22.06
CA LEU A 805 -22.31 -0.57 -22.13
C LEU A 805 -23.62 -0.76 -21.34
N PRO A 806 -24.52 -1.67 -21.77
CA PRO A 806 -25.67 -2.08 -20.97
C PRO A 806 -25.21 -2.78 -19.68
N THR A 807 -25.90 -2.53 -18.57
CA THR A 807 -25.66 -3.23 -17.30
C THR A 807 -25.99 -4.74 -17.43
N GLY A 808 -25.17 -5.60 -16.82
CA GLY A 808 -25.37 -7.05 -16.78
C GLY A 808 -24.51 -7.89 -17.73
N TRP A 809 -23.32 -7.42 -18.10
CA TRP A 809 -22.30 -8.23 -18.79
C TRP A 809 -20.98 -8.16 -18.00
N ASP A 810 -20.76 -9.13 -17.12
CA ASP A 810 -19.47 -9.30 -16.44
C ASP A 810 -18.39 -9.74 -17.43
N LEU A 811 -17.21 -9.13 -17.37
CA LEU A 811 -16.08 -9.55 -18.19
C LEU A 811 -15.49 -10.87 -17.63
N PRO A 812 -15.25 -11.89 -18.47
CA PRO A 812 -14.66 -13.14 -18.00
C PRO A 812 -13.23 -12.94 -17.48
N PRO A 813 -12.85 -13.56 -16.35
CA PRO A 813 -11.50 -13.41 -15.82
C PRO A 813 -10.46 -14.10 -16.72
N LEU A 814 -9.36 -13.40 -17.00
CA LEU A 814 -8.17 -13.99 -17.62
C LEU A 814 -7.57 -15.06 -16.71
N VAL A 815 -7.55 -16.31 -17.16
CA VAL A 815 -7.11 -17.45 -16.35
C VAL A 815 -5.59 -17.60 -16.47
N ARG A 816 -4.88 -17.45 -15.34
CA ARG A 816 -3.41 -17.67 -15.26
C ARG A 816 -3.05 -19.16 -15.30
N GLN A 817 -3.17 -19.74 -16.49
CA GLN A 817 -2.53 -20.99 -16.90
C GLN A 817 -1.64 -20.67 -18.12
N GLY A 818 -0.33 -20.71 -17.96
CA GLY A 818 0.60 -20.37 -19.05
C GLY A 818 2.06 -20.20 -18.61
N LEU A 819 2.96 -20.05 -19.59
CA LEU A 819 4.39 -19.82 -19.37
C LEU A 819 4.59 -18.41 -18.80
N ALA A 820 5.23 -18.30 -17.63
CA ALA A 820 5.65 -17.03 -17.05
C ALA A 820 7.16 -16.78 -17.27
N GLY A 821 7.56 -15.52 -17.44
CA GLY A 821 8.97 -15.09 -17.50
C GLY A 821 9.68 -15.43 -18.82
N ARG A 822 8.94 -15.58 -19.92
CA ARG A 822 9.47 -15.84 -21.27
C ARG A 822 8.63 -15.13 -22.32
N ALA A 823 9.26 -14.37 -23.22
CA ALA A 823 8.55 -13.78 -24.35
C ALA A 823 7.97 -14.85 -25.28
N VAL A 824 6.70 -14.71 -25.64
CA VAL A 824 5.97 -15.65 -26.53
C VAL A 824 5.60 -14.96 -27.82
N TRP A 825 6.30 -15.30 -28.90
CA TRP A 825 6.20 -14.68 -30.22
C TRP A 825 5.35 -15.49 -31.20
N ALA A 826 5.09 -16.77 -30.92
CA ALA A 826 4.22 -17.61 -31.73
C ALA A 826 3.36 -18.54 -30.85
N ILE A 827 2.10 -18.73 -31.22
CA ILE A 827 1.19 -19.68 -30.56
C ILE A 827 0.41 -20.44 -31.64
N ALA A 828 0.36 -21.77 -31.54
CA ALA A 828 -0.41 -22.62 -32.45
C ALA A 828 -1.03 -23.81 -31.70
N ARG A 829 -2.01 -24.48 -32.33
CA ARG A 829 -2.58 -25.75 -31.85
C ARG A 829 -2.49 -26.78 -32.96
N ASP A 830 -2.09 -28.00 -32.61
CA ASP A 830 -2.02 -29.11 -33.57
C ASP A 830 -3.27 -30.02 -33.59
N ALA A 831 -3.31 -30.93 -34.57
CA ALA A 831 -4.37 -31.91 -34.75
C ALA A 831 -4.51 -32.90 -33.57
N LEU A 832 -3.48 -33.07 -32.74
CA LEU A 832 -3.52 -33.88 -31.52
C LEU A 832 -4.07 -33.10 -30.31
N GLY A 833 -4.31 -31.80 -30.47
CA GLY A 833 -4.86 -30.92 -29.43
C GLY A 833 -3.82 -30.27 -28.52
N ARG A 834 -2.52 -30.48 -28.78
CA ARG A 834 -1.44 -29.83 -28.03
C ARG A 834 -1.37 -28.35 -28.42
N ILE A 835 -1.05 -27.49 -27.45
CA ILE A 835 -0.84 -26.06 -27.69
C ILE A 835 0.67 -25.80 -27.66
N TRP A 836 1.17 -25.16 -28.71
CA TRP A 836 2.58 -24.89 -28.93
C TRP A 836 2.87 -23.41 -28.75
N PHE A 837 3.95 -23.10 -28.05
CA PHE A 837 4.43 -21.75 -27.76
C PHE A 837 5.87 -21.62 -28.26
N GLY A 838 6.15 -20.59 -29.06
CA GLY A 838 7.48 -20.22 -29.54
C GLY A 838 7.92 -18.89 -28.95
N GLY A 839 9.21 -18.77 -28.63
CA GLY A 839 9.79 -17.58 -28.02
C GLY A 839 11.30 -17.54 -28.14
N GLU A 840 11.98 -16.78 -27.27
CA GLU A 840 13.44 -16.60 -27.33
C GLU A 840 14.28 -17.80 -26.81
N GLN A 841 13.64 -18.75 -26.13
CA GLN A 841 14.28 -19.87 -25.44
C GLN A 841 13.86 -21.24 -26.03
N GLY A 842 13.55 -21.26 -27.33
CA GLY A 842 13.08 -22.44 -28.06
C GLY A 842 11.55 -22.49 -28.17
N ALA A 843 11.01 -23.70 -28.09
CA ALA A 843 9.57 -23.96 -28.16
C ALA A 843 9.11 -24.83 -26.99
N ALA A 844 7.84 -24.72 -26.62
CA ALA A 844 7.20 -25.56 -25.61
C ALA A 844 5.86 -26.10 -26.11
N ALA A 845 5.60 -27.39 -25.85
CA ALA A 845 4.30 -28.01 -26.03
C ALA A 845 3.60 -28.18 -24.67
N PHE A 846 2.35 -27.74 -24.60
CA PHE A 846 1.41 -27.97 -23.52
C PHE A 846 0.41 -29.05 -23.94
N ILE A 847 0.20 -30.05 -23.08
CA ILE A 847 -0.72 -31.16 -23.33
C ILE A 847 -1.90 -31.04 -22.33
N PRO A 848 -3.02 -30.41 -22.72
CA PRO A 848 -4.16 -30.24 -21.81
C PRO A 848 -4.87 -31.58 -21.56
N HIS A 849 -4.90 -32.01 -20.30
CA HIS A 849 -5.68 -33.16 -19.88
C HIS A 849 -7.19 -32.88 -20.00
N SER A 850 -7.99 -33.91 -20.32
CA SER A 850 -9.40 -33.76 -20.72
C SER A 850 -10.33 -33.18 -19.65
N ASP A 851 -9.92 -33.28 -18.38
CA ASP A 851 -10.75 -33.04 -17.21
C ASP A 851 -10.36 -31.75 -16.46
N PHE A 852 -9.33 -31.03 -16.95
CA PHE A 852 -8.88 -29.70 -16.51
C PHE A 852 -8.60 -29.52 -15.00
N THR A 853 -8.19 -30.57 -14.30
CA THR A 853 -7.62 -30.48 -12.93
C THR A 853 -6.16 -29.99 -12.97
N PRO A 854 -5.79 -28.84 -12.36
CA PRO A 854 -4.44 -28.24 -12.49
C PRO A 854 -3.25 -29.01 -11.89
N ALA A 855 -3.42 -30.28 -11.53
CA ALA A 855 -2.39 -31.11 -10.88
C ALA A 855 -1.54 -31.93 -11.87
N ASP A 856 -2.04 -32.16 -13.09
CA ASP A 856 -1.51 -33.16 -14.03
C ASP A 856 -1.10 -32.57 -15.41
N ASP A 857 -0.95 -31.24 -15.52
CA ASP A 857 -0.66 -30.55 -16.78
C ASP A 857 0.78 -30.84 -17.30
N GLU A 858 0.91 -31.66 -18.35
CA GLU A 858 2.21 -31.99 -18.97
C GLU A 858 2.75 -30.86 -19.89
N TRP A 859 4.02 -30.50 -19.66
CA TRP A 859 4.80 -29.57 -20.48
C TRP A 859 6.06 -30.25 -21.03
N ARG A 860 6.36 -30.02 -22.32
CA ARG A 860 7.62 -30.44 -22.94
C ARG A 860 8.30 -29.28 -23.64
N ILE A 861 9.52 -28.97 -23.22
CA ILE A 861 10.39 -27.95 -23.82
C ILE A 861 11.23 -28.59 -24.93
N TYR A 862 11.54 -27.82 -25.96
CA TYR A 862 12.44 -28.16 -27.05
C TYR A 862 13.43 -27.00 -27.30
N THR A 863 14.66 -27.35 -27.60
CA THR A 863 15.81 -26.46 -27.79
C THR A 863 16.53 -26.77 -29.11
N PRO A 864 17.55 -25.99 -29.53
CA PRO A 864 18.39 -26.36 -30.68
C PRO A 864 19.03 -27.75 -30.56
N ASP A 865 19.37 -28.20 -29.34
CA ASP A 865 19.93 -29.53 -29.10
C ASP A 865 18.91 -30.66 -29.33
N ASP A 866 17.61 -30.38 -29.22
CA ASP A 866 16.53 -31.32 -29.55
C ASP A 866 16.29 -31.44 -31.06
N GLY A 867 16.65 -30.41 -31.84
CA GLY A 867 16.42 -30.33 -33.29
C GLY A 867 15.76 -29.04 -33.81
N LEU A 868 15.52 -28.03 -32.96
CA LEU A 868 15.03 -26.72 -33.41
C LEU A 868 16.07 -25.97 -34.28
N PRO A 869 15.63 -25.10 -35.21
CA PRO A 869 16.53 -24.37 -36.10
C PRO A 869 17.29 -23.25 -35.39
N ASN A 870 16.73 -22.69 -34.32
CA ASN A 870 17.34 -21.66 -33.46
C ASN A 870 16.63 -21.66 -32.09
N GLN A 871 17.13 -20.88 -31.14
CA GLN A 871 16.44 -20.58 -29.88
C GLN A 871 15.34 -19.52 -30.06
N TRP A 872 15.51 -18.55 -30.97
CA TRP A 872 14.46 -17.56 -31.29
C TRP A 872 13.44 -18.12 -32.29
N ILE A 873 12.32 -18.64 -31.79
CA ILE A 873 11.20 -19.16 -32.57
C ILE A 873 10.17 -18.06 -32.80
N THR A 874 10.03 -17.64 -34.06
CA THR A 874 9.23 -16.49 -34.50
C THR A 874 7.86 -16.88 -35.06
N ALA A 875 7.67 -18.13 -35.50
CA ALA A 875 6.43 -18.60 -36.10
C ALA A 875 6.22 -20.09 -35.82
N ILE A 876 4.96 -20.52 -35.67
CA ILE A 876 4.60 -21.95 -35.55
C ILE A 876 3.32 -22.19 -36.35
N ALA A 877 3.30 -23.24 -37.17
CA ALA A 877 2.11 -23.70 -37.88
C ALA A 877 2.00 -25.23 -37.82
N ALA A 878 0.82 -25.76 -37.47
CA ALA A 878 0.57 -27.20 -37.45
C ALA A 878 -0.27 -27.63 -38.64
N ASP A 879 0.00 -28.81 -39.19
CA ASP A 879 -0.75 -29.39 -40.29
C ASP A 879 -1.86 -30.37 -39.83
N GLU A 880 -2.76 -30.69 -40.75
CA GLU A 880 -3.88 -31.63 -40.52
C GLU A 880 -3.44 -33.08 -40.25
N ARG A 881 -2.16 -33.41 -40.42
CA ARG A 881 -1.58 -34.74 -40.18
C ARG A 881 -0.94 -34.85 -38.79
N GLY A 882 -0.85 -33.74 -38.04
CA GLY A 882 -0.25 -33.67 -36.72
C GLY A 882 1.25 -33.30 -36.72
N GLY A 883 1.80 -32.97 -37.89
CA GLY A 883 3.14 -32.39 -38.00
C GLY A 883 3.13 -30.91 -37.63
N VAL A 884 4.28 -30.39 -37.16
CA VAL A 884 4.41 -29.00 -36.70
C VAL A 884 5.65 -28.34 -37.30
N TRP A 885 5.45 -27.19 -37.93
CA TRP A 885 6.47 -26.32 -38.49
C TRP A 885 6.86 -25.22 -37.50
N PHE A 886 8.16 -24.95 -37.39
CA PHE A 886 8.75 -23.93 -36.54
C PHE A 886 9.63 -23.01 -37.38
N GLY A 887 9.29 -21.73 -37.43
CA GLY A 887 10.10 -20.67 -38.04
C GLY A 887 10.98 -19.99 -37.01
N SER A 888 12.17 -19.54 -37.43
CA SER A 888 13.11 -18.88 -36.53
C SER A 888 13.79 -17.64 -37.09
N GLN A 889 14.32 -16.82 -36.19
CA GLN A 889 15.20 -15.71 -36.51
C GLN A 889 16.63 -16.22 -36.77
N GLY A 890 16.94 -16.54 -38.03
CA GLY A 890 18.29 -16.81 -38.52
C GLY A 890 18.68 -18.30 -38.59
N GLY A 891 17.86 -19.21 -38.05
CA GLY A 891 18.08 -20.65 -38.15
C GLY A 891 17.46 -21.32 -39.39
N GLY A 892 16.50 -20.67 -40.04
CA GLY A 892 15.61 -21.27 -41.03
C GLY A 892 14.34 -21.82 -40.40
N ALA A 893 13.79 -22.87 -41.00
CA ALA A 893 12.58 -23.55 -40.55
C ALA A 893 12.88 -25.00 -40.21
N ALA A 894 12.19 -25.56 -39.21
CA ALA A 894 12.19 -27.00 -38.96
C ALA A 894 10.76 -27.57 -38.95
N TYR A 895 10.66 -28.86 -39.21
CA TYR A 895 9.43 -29.64 -39.18
C TYR A 895 9.60 -30.82 -38.22
N LEU A 896 8.62 -31.04 -37.35
CA LEU A 896 8.55 -32.15 -36.41
C LEU A 896 7.37 -33.07 -36.76
N ASP A 897 7.65 -34.35 -36.98
CA ASP A 897 6.64 -35.40 -37.17
C ASP A 897 6.99 -36.70 -36.39
N GLU A 898 6.35 -37.82 -36.73
CA GLU A 898 6.61 -39.14 -36.14
C GLU A 898 8.04 -39.68 -36.40
N ASN A 899 8.74 -39.15 -37.40
CA ASN A 899 10.11 -39.51 -37.77
C ASN A 899 11.16 -38.63 -37.06
N GLY A 900 10.73 -37.54 -36.43
CA GLY A 900 11.58 -36.59 -35.70
C GLY A 900 11.69 -35.24 -36.40
N TRP A 901 12.88 -34.61 -36.29
CA TRP A 901 13.13 -33.27 -36.79
C TRP A 901 13.76 -33.26 -38.19
N THR A 902 13.21 -32.44 -39.09
CA THR A 902 13.81 -32.10 -40.39
C THR A 902 14.06 -30.60 -40.46
N LEU A 903 15.29 -30.19 -40.79
CA LEU A 903 15.73 -28.79 -40.89
C LEU A 903 15.78 -28.32 -42.35
N TYR A 904 15.37 -27.07 -42.61
CA TYR A 904 15.39 -26.42 -43.91
C TYR A 904 15.98 -25.00 -43.82
N THR A 905 16.91 -24.69 -44.72
CA THR A 905 17.71 -23.45 -44.74
C THR A 905 17.79 -22.86 -46.16
N GLU A 906 18.46 -21.70 -46.31
CA GLU A 906 18.82 -21.11 -47.61
C GLU A 906 19.59 -22.06 -48.56
N ARG A 907 20.15 -23.17 -48.05
CA ARG A 907 20.80 -24.21 -48.87
C ARG A 907 19.83 -25.18 -49.54
N ASP A 908 18.63 -25.30 -48.98
CA ASP A 908 17.66 -26.36 -49.31
C ASP A 908 16.55 -25.84 -50.25
N GLY A 909 16.43 -24.51 -50.38
CA GLY A 909 15.49 -23.81 -51.26
C GLY A 909 14.71 -22.67 -50.61
N LEU A 910 14.88 -22.46 -49.29
CA LEU A 910 14.23 -21.38 -48.53
C LEU A 910 14.80 -20.00 -48.93
N ALA A 911 13.95 -18.98 -49.04
CA ALA A 911 14.37 -17.63 -49.46
C ALA A 911 15.27 -16.94 -48.43
N SER A 912 14.92 -17.03 -47.13
CA SER A 912 15.84 -16.64 -46.05
C SER A 912 15.72 -17.49 -44.80
N ASN A 913 16.85 -17.64 -44.09
CA ASN A 913 16.91 -18.23 -42.76
C ASN A 913 16.18 -17.41 -41.66
N TRP A 914 15.72 -16.19 -41.94
CA TRP A 914 14.88 -15.41 -41.02
C TRP A 914 13.41 -15.54 -41.44
N ILE A 915 12.70 -16.46 -40.78
CA ILE A 915 11.25 -16.63 -40.91
C ILE A 915 10.54 -15.62 -40.01
N ARG A 916 9.41 -15.09 -40.46
CA ARG A 916 8.58 -14.15 -39.69
C ARG A 916 7.16 -14.67 -39.44
N ASP A 917 6.63 -15.48 -40.36
CA ASP A 917 5.33 -16.12 -40.26
C ASP A 917 5.29 -17.40 -41.12
N ILE A 918 4.37 -18.32 -40.82
CA ILE A 918 4.14 -19.56 -41.57
C ILE A 918 2.62 -19.81 -41.70
N ALA A 919 2.13 -19.89 -42.94
CA ALA A 919 0.76 -20.29 -43.25
C ALA A 919 0.73 -21.61 -44.04
N ILE A 920 -0.30 -22.42 -43.85
CA ILE A 920 -0.53 -23.65 -44.63
C ILE A 920 -1.84 -23.46 -45.41
N ASP A 921 -1.81 -23.71 -46.72
CA ASP A 921 -2.97 -23.50 -47.58
C ASP A 921 -3.87 -24.76 -47.71
N PRO A 922 -5.10 -24.64 -48.24
CA PRO A 922 -6.00 -25.79 -48.41
C PRO A 922 -5.56 -26.82 -49.47
N GLN A 923 -4.35 -26.70 -50.04
CA GLN A 923 -3.71 -27.70 -50.88
C GLN A 923 -2.56 -28.42 -50.13
N GLY A 924 -2.24 -27.99 -48.91
CA GLY A 924 -1.14 -28.50 -48.10
C GLY A 924 0.23 -27.93 -48.50
N LEU A 925 0.28 -26.80 -49.21
CA LEU A 925 1.52 -26.07 -49.44
C LEU A 925 1.83 -25.21 -48.22
N VAL A 926 3.09 -25.17 -47.82
CA VAL A 926 3.55 -24.39 -46.66
C VAL A 926 4.21 -23.10 -47.15
N TRP A 927 3.62 -21.97 -46.78
CA TRP A 927 4.00 -20.62 -47.16
C TRP A 927 4.77 -19.96 -46.02
N PHE A 928 6.02 -19.57 -46.26
CA PHE A 928 6.90 -18.94 -45.27
C PHE A 928 7.12 -17.46 -45.61
N ALA A 929 6.73 -16.57 -44.71
CA ALA A 929 7.15 -15.16 -44.77
C ALA A 929 8.61 -15.04 -44.32
N THR A 930 9.45 -14.39 -45.13
CA THR A 930 10.88 -14.23 -44.83
C THR A 930 11.35 -12.80 -45.09
N SER A 931 12.57 -12.48 -44.64
CA SER A 931 13.23 -11.20 -44.95
C SER A 931 13.75 -11.07 -46.39
N LYS A 932 13.59 -12.09 -47.25
CA LYS A 932 14.02 -12.11 -48.67
C LYS A 932 12.92 -12.64 -49.62
N GLY A 933 11.67 -12.46 -49.27
CA GLY A 933 10.49 -12.84 -50.05
C GLY A 933 9.65 -13.92 -49.38
N VAL A 934 8.70 -14.48 -50.13
CA VAL A 934 7.88 -15.62 -49.71
C VAL A 934 8.47 -16.91 -50.26
N SER A 935 8.61 -17.93 -49.42
CA SER A 935 8.94 -19.29 -49.87
C SER A 935 7.72 -20.19 -49.80
N VAL A 936 7.52 -21.07 -50.77
CA VAL A 936 6.43 -22.05 -50.78
C VAL A 936 7.02 -23.44 -50.92
N PHE A 937 6.67 -24.34 -50.01
CA PHE A 937 7.13 -25.72 -50.00
C PHE A 937 5.99 -26.70 -50.29
N SER A 938 6.24 -27.61 -51.23
CA SER A 938 5.29 -28.62 -51.72
C SER A 938 5.51 -30.02 -51.12
N GLY A 939 6.24 -30.11 -50.02
CA GLY A 939 6.71 -31.40 -49.46
C GLY A 939 7.88 -32.04 -50.22
N SER A 940 8.29 -31.47 -51.37
CA SER A 940 9.39 -32.01 -52.19
C SER A 940 10.15 -30.97 -53.04
N ALA A 941 9.52 -29.84 -53.37
CA ALA A 941 10.15 -28.74 -54.10
C ALA A 941 9.80 -27.37 -53.49
N TRP A 942 10.73 -26.43 -53.65
CA TRP A 942 10.61 -25.03 -53.21
C TRP A 942 10.34 -24.09 -54.38
N GLN A 943 9.51 -23.08 -54.14
CA GLN A 943 9.23 -21.95 -55.03
C GLN A 943 9.39 -20.65 -54.24
N THR A 944 9.90 -19.58 -54.85
CA THR A 944 10.17 -18.31 -54.16
C THR A 944 9.60 -17.13 -54.94
N PHE A 945 8.88 -16.26 -54.24
CA PHE A 945 8.36 -14.99 -54.74
C PHE A 945 9.10 -13.82 -54.10
N SER A 946 9.60 -12.90 -54.91
CA SER A 946 10.37 -11.71 -54.53
C SER A 946 10.11 -10.58 -55.52
N SER A 947 10.43 -9.35 -55.15
CA SER A 947 10.39 -8.17 -56.04
C SER A 947 11.27 -8.30 -57.30
N SER A 948 12.19 -9.26 -57.32
CA SER A 948 13.04 -9.57 -58.48
C SER A 948 12.39 -10.51 -59.52
N ASN A 949 11.37 -11.28 -59.13
CA ASN A 949 10.78 -12.34 -59.97
C ASN A 949 9.24 -12.45 -59.93
N SER A 950 8.55 -11.69 -59.09
CA SER A 950 7.08 -11.59 -59.04
C SER A 950 6.61 -10.15 -58.76
N PRO A 951 5.30 -9.85 -58.87
CA PRO A 951 4.73 -8.54 -58.53
C PRO A 951 4.74 -8.15 -57.04
N LEU A 952 5.64 -8.73 -56.23
CA LEU A 952 5.79 -8.40 -54.80
C LEU A 952 6.51 -7.03 -54.66
N PRO A 953 5.96 -6.04 -53.92
CA PRO A 953 6.54 -4.68 -53.87
C PRO A 953 7.78 -4.58 -52.97
N ARG A 954 7.96 -5.50 -52.02
CA ARG A 954 9.03 -5.55 -51.03
C ARG A 954 9.37 -7.00 -50.68
N ASP A 955 10.65 -7.28 -50.46
CA ASP A 955 11.10 -8.62 -50.09
C ASP A 955 10.94 -8.93 -48.59
N VAL A 956 10.75 -7.93 -47.73
CA VAL A 956 10.51 -8.19 -46.30
C VAL A 956 9.02 -8.40 -46.06
N VAL A 957 8.64 -9.67 -45.94
CA VAL A 957 7.27 -10.12 -45.69
C VAL A 957 7.12 -10.40 -44.20
N SER A 958 6.09 -9.83 -43.57
CA SER A 958 5.86 -9.87 -42.13
C SER A 958 4.87 -10.96 -41.71
N ALA A 959 3.73 -11.06 -42.42
CA ALA A 959 2.67 -12.03 -42.14
C ALA A 959 1.98 -12.54 -43.44
N ILE A 960 1.34 -13.71 -43.37
CA ILE A 960 0.57 -14.34 -44.44
C ILE A 960 -0.78 -14.83 -43.89
N ALA A 961 -1.88 -14.28 -44.40
CA ALA A 961 -3.22 -14.82 -44.15
C ALA A 961 -3.79 -15.46 -45.42
N ILE A 962 -4.59 -16.52 -45.26
CA ILE A 962 -5.20 -17.25 -46.38
C ILE A 962 -6.71 -17.27 -46.19
N ASP A 963 -7.46 -16.85 -47.19
CA ASP A 963 -8.91 -16.79 -47.11
C ASP A 963 -9.61 -18.10 -47.49
N LYS A 964 -10.93 -18.16 -47.26
CA LYS A 964 -11.77 -19.35 -47.52
C LYS A 964 -11.88 -19.74 -49.00
N ALA A 965 -11.45 -18.89 -49.93
CA ALA A 965 -11.35 -19.21 -51.36
C ALA A 965 -9.93 -19.66 -51.76
N GLY A 966 -8.96 -19.63 -50.83
CA GLY A 966 -7.57 -20.00 -51.06
C GLY A 966 -6.70 -18.87 -51.59
N ASN A 967 -7.17 -17.62 -51.60
CA ASN A 967 -6.30 -16.50 -51.94
C ASN A 967 -5.38 -16.18 -50.76
N ARG A 968 -4.15 -15.76 -51.06
CA ARG A 968 -3.13 -15.42 -50.07
C ARG A 968 -3.03 -13.90 -49.96
N TRP A 969 -2.96 -13.41 -48.74
CA TRP A 969 -2.79 -12.01 -48.38
C TRP A 969 -1.44 -11.89 -47.69
N LEU A 970 -0.53 -11.10 -48.26
CA LEU A 970 0.86 -10.98 -47.82
C LEU A 970 1.08 -9.57 -47.26
N ALA A 971 1.49 -9.46 -45.99
CA ALA A 971 1.86 -8.19 -45.39
C ALA A 971 3.34 -7.90 -45.66
N THR A 972 3.66 -6.64 -45.98
CA THR A 972 5.03 -6.23 -46.28
C THR A 972 5.46 -5.00 -45.50
N GLU A 973 6.74 -4.94 -45.15
CA GLU A 973 7.32 -3.80 -44.44
C GLU A 973 7.61 -2.65 -45.42
N GLY A 974 6.70 -1.67 -45.48
CA GLY A 974 6.83 -0.48 -46.33
C GLY A 974 6.43 -0.71 -47.79
N GLY A 975 5.47 -1.61 -48.02
CA GLY A 975 4.90 -1.94 -49.34
C GLY A 975 3.40 -2.26 -49.32
N GLY A 976 2.74 -2.17 -48.16
CA GLY A 976 1.30 -2.45 -48.01
C GLY A 976 0.95 -3.93 -47.97
N VAL A 977 -0.30 -4.25 -48.31
CA VAL A 977 -0.87 -5.61 -48.35
C VAL A 977 -0.97 -6.09 -49.80
N VAL A 978 -0.46 -7.27 -50.10
CA VAL A 978 -0.54 -7.89 -51.44
C VAL A 978 -1.56 -9.01 -51.44
N PHE A 979 -2.57 -8.89 -52.30
CA PHE A 979 -3.48 -9.97 -52.66
C PHE A 979 -2.89 -10.83 -53.77
N LEU A 980 -2.94 -12.14 -53.60
CA LEU A 980 -2.57 -13.16 -54.57
C LEU A 980 -3.71 -14.17 -54.73
N SER A 981 -4.28 -14.30 -55.94
CA SER A 981 -5.37 -15.23 -56.21
C SER A 981 -5.00 -16.70 -55.92
N ALA A 982 -6.01 -17.52 -55.65
CA ALA A 982 -5.86 -18.95 -55.42
C ALA A 982 -5.13 -19.70 -56.57
N ASP A 983 -5.21 -19.19 -57.81
CA ASP A 983 -4.54 -19.74 -59.00
C ASP A 983 -3.22 -19.04 -59.37
N GLU A 984 -2.71 -18.17 -58.47
CA GLU A 984 -1.47 -17.38 -58.57
C GLU A 984 -1.40 -16.35 -59.73
N ARG A 985 -2.49 -16.17 -60.51
CA ARG A 985 -2.49 -15.33 -61.72
C ARG A 985 -2.77 -13.85 -61.47
N GLU A 986 -3.56 -13.52 -60.46
CA GLU A 986 -3.91 -12.14 -60.14
C GLU A 986 -3.15 -11.68 -58.90
N TRP A 987 -2.34 -10.64 -59.09
CA TRP A 987 -1.62 -9.93 -58.04
C TRP A 987 -2.18 -8.50 -57.94
N ARG A 988 -2.53 -8.05 -56.73
CA ARG A 988 -2.90 -6.65 -56.46
C ARG A 988 -2.19 -6.19 -55.20
N THR A 989 -1.66 -4.97 -55.19
CA THR A 989 -1.10 -4.34 -53.98
C THR A 989 -2.06 -3.26 -53.50
N TYR A 990 -2.29 -3.19 -52.19
CA TYR A 990 -3.09 -2.19 -51.52
C TYR A 990 -2.20 -1.39 -50.57
N THR A 991 -2.28 -0.07 -50.65
CA THR A 991 -1.40 0.89 -50.00
C THR A 991 -2.19 1.95 -49.23
N THR A 992 -1.51 2.89 -48.58
CA THR A 992 -2.10 4.10 -48.01
C THR A 992 -2.91 4.92 -49.03
N ALA A 993 -2.60 4.83 -50.33
CA ALA A 993 -3.40 5.45 -51.39
C ALA A 993 -4.76 4.75 -51.62
N ASP A 994 -4.91 3.51 -51.18
CA ASP A 994 -6.11 2.67 -51.30
C ASP A 994 -6.96 2.64 -50.01
N GLY A 995 -6.55 3.40 -48.98
CA GLY A 995 -7.24 3.54 -47.69
C GLY A 995 -6.63 2.75 -46.52
N LEU A 996 -5.53 2.03 -46.73
CA LEU A 996 -4.76 1.35 -45.69
C LEU A 996 -4.19 2.37 -44.68
N GLY A 997 -4.10 2.01 -43.40
CA GLY A 997 -3.65 2.92 -42.35
C GLY A 997 -2.18 3.33 -42.42
N ASP A 998 -1.31 2.44 -42.88
CA ASP A 998 0.14 2.60 -43.03
C ASP A 998 0.67 1.48 -43.94
N ASP A 999 1.66 1.77 -44.79
CA ASP A 999 2.25 0.81 -45.72
C ASP A 999 3.24 -0.16 -45.03
N PHE A 1000 3.55 0.07 -43.76
CA PHE A 1000 4.29 -0.85 -42.89
C PHE A 1000 3.31 -1.78 -42.15
N VAL A 1001 2.99 -2.91 -42.79
CA VAL A 1001 2.04 -3.89 -42.24
C VAL A 1001 2.80 -4.95 -41.44
N LEU A 1002 2.30 -5.30 -40.26
CA LEU A 1002 2.94 -6.21 -39.30
C LEU A 1002 2.19 -7.56 -39.19
N ALA A 1003 0.86 -7.52 -39.16
CA ALA A 1003 0.02 -8.70 -38.94
C ALA A 1003 -1.18 -8.73 -39.90
N LEU A 1004 -1.67 -9.93 -40.20
CA LEU A 1004 -2.91 -10.16 -40.96
C LEU A 1004 -3.81 -11.18 -40.26
N ALA A 1005 -5.11 -11.00 -40.38
CA ALA A 1005 -6.11 -12.03 -40.06
C ALA A 1005 -7.26 -11.99 -41.08
N VAL A 1006 -7.87 -13.14 -41.35
CA VAL A 1006 -9.13 -13.23 -42.12
C VAL A 1006 -10.22 -13.74 -41.18
N ASP A 1007 -11.33 -13.02 -41.12
CA ASP A 1007 -12.41 -13.34 -40.18
C ASP A 1007 -13.45 -14.34 -40.74
N PRO A 1008 -14.39 -14.83 -39.92
CA PRO A 1008 -15.44 -15.74 -40.38
C PRO A 1008 -16.34 -15.19 -41.50
N ALA A 1009 -16.47 -13.87 -41.64
CA ALA A 1009 -17.22 -13.23 -42.72
C ALA A 1009 -16.40 -13.08 -44.03
N GLY A 1010 -15.07 -13.27 -43.95
CA GLY A 1010 -14.15 -13.13 -45.08
C GLY A 1010 -13.58 -11.72 -45.25
N ARG A 1011 -13.72 -10.84 -44.25
CA ARG A 1011 -13.01 -9.54 -44.24
C ARG A 1011 -11.54 -9.78 -43.88
N VAL A 1012 -10.66 -8.97 -44.46
CA VAL A 1012 -9.21 -9.02 -44.20
C VAL A 1012 -8.84 -7.90 -43.26
N TRP A 1013 -8.18 -8.24 -42.15
CA TRP A 1013 -7.75 -7.31 -41.12
C TRP A 1013 -6.23 -7.19 -41.16
N ALA A 1014 -5.72 -5.96 -41.13
CA ALA A 1014 -4.30 -5.64 -41.22
C ALA A 1014 -3.86 -4.78 -40.03
N GLY A 1015 -2.95 -5.33 -39.22
CA GLY A 1015 -2.27 -4.63 -38.14
C GLY A 1015 -1.04 -3.94 -38.70
N THR A 1016 -0.86 -2.66 -38.36
CA THR A 1016 0.17 -1.82 -38.98
C THR A 1016 1.03 -1.10 -37.95
N TRP A 1017 2.19 -0.59 -38.37
CA TRP A 1017 3.21 -0.05 -37.45
C TRP A 1017 2.80 1.26 -36.77
N ARG A 1018 2.22 2.20 -37.51
CA ARG A 1018 1.63 3.45 -36.95
C ARG A 1018 0.29 3.81 -37.58
N GLY A 1019 -0.27 2.91 -38.37
CA GLY A 1019 -1.55 3.09 -39.06
C GLY A 1019 -2.78 2.72 -38.23
N GLY A 1020 -2.60 2.02 -37.10
CA GLY A 1020 -3.68 1.37 -36.37
C GLY A 1020 -4.10 0.04 -37.03
N LEU A 1021 -5.39 -0.27 -36.93
CA LEU A 1021 -6.02 -1.47 -37.48
C LEU A 1021 -6.81 -1.11 -38.75
N SER A 1022 -6.46 -1.71 -39.88
CA SER A 1022 -7.24 -1.57 -41.13
C SER A 1022 -8.08 -2.80 -41.42
N VAL A 1023 -9.25 -2.64 -42.05
CA VAL A 1023 -10.11 -3.72 -42.54
C VAL A 1023 -10.47 -3.52 -44.01
N PHE A 1024 -10.41 -4.59 -44.80
CA PHE A 1024 -10.89 -4.66 -46.17
C PHE A 1024 -12.19 -5.46 -46.24
N ASP A 1025 -13.25 -4.86 -46.80
CA ASP A 1025 -14.59 -5.44 -46.91
C ASP A 1025 -14.90 -6.08 -48.28
N GLY A 1026 -13.91 -6.14 -49.17
CA GLY A 1026 -14.08 -6.52 -50.57
C GLY A 1026 -14.29 -5.36 -51.53
N SER A 1027 -14.57 -4.15 -51.03
CA SER A 1027 -14.80 -2.92 -51.80
C SER A 1027 -13.77 -1.82 -51.53
N GLY A 1028 -13.29 -1.70 -50.29
CA GLY A 1028 -12.28 -0.71 -49.89
C GLY A 1028 -11.74 -0.96 -48.48
N TRP A 1029 -10.75 -0.15 -48.08
CA TRP A 1029 -10.15 -0.19 -46.74
C TRP A 1029 -10.77 0.86 -45.80
N THR A 1030 -11.03 0.46 -44.55
CA THR A 1030 -11.42 1.34 -43.43
C THR A 1030 -10.41 1.19 -42.30
N THR A 1031 -10.03 2.29 -41.63
CA THR A 1031 -8.93 2.29 -40.64
C THR A 1031 -9.37 2.84 -39.27
N TYR A 1032 -9.18 2.02 -38.24
CA TYR A 1032 -9.37 2.31 -36.81
C TYR A 1032 -8.05 2.68 -36.15
N ARG A 1033 -8.07 3.70 -35.29
CA ARG A 1033 -6.91 4.29 -34.60
C ARG A 1033 -7.24 4.64 -33.15
N SER A 1034 -6.23 4.80 -32.30
CA SER A 1034 -6.40 5.26 -30.91
C SER A 1034 -7.13 6.60 -30.79
N GLU A 1035 -7.08 7.45 -31.82
CA GLU A 1035 -7.73 8.78 -31.83
C GLU A 1035 -9.17 8.77 -32.37
N ASN A 1036 -9.63 7.66 -32.98
CA ASN A 1036 -10.96 7.57 -33.61
C ASN A 1036 -11.78 6.33 -33.21
N SER A 1037 -11.25 5.46 -32.36
CA SER A 1037 -11.83 4.16 -32.02
C SER A 1037 -11.38 3.69 -30.63
N GLY A 1038 -11.88 2.54 -30.18
CA GLY A 1038 -11.45 1.92 -28.92
C GLY A 1038 -10.14 1.12 -29.01
N LEU A 1039 -9.38 1.19 -30.10
CA LEU A 1039 -8.04 0.59 -30.20
C LEU A 1039 -7.08 1.22 -29.16
N ALA A 1040 -6.30 0.41 -28.43
CA ALA A 1040 -5.40 0.87 -27.37
C ALA A 1040 -4.26 1.76 -27.89
N ALA A 1041 -3.46 1.26 -28.85
CA ALA A 1041 -2.37 1.98 -29.49
C ALA A 1041 -2.32 1.73 -31.01
N ASN A 1042 -1.77 2.70 -31.76
CA ASN A 1042 -1.70 2.68 -33.23
C ASN A 1042 -0.64 1.73 -33.84
N TRP A 1043 0.17 1.06 -33.02
CA TRP A 1043 1.09 -0.01 -33.43
C TRP A 1043 0.41 -1.34 -33.12
N VAL A 1044 -0.08 -2.03 -34.14
CA VAL A 1044 -0.80 -3.31 -34.01
C VAL A 1044 0.06 -4.42 -34.61
N GLN A 1045 0.67 -5.23 -33.75
CA GLN A 1045 1.69 -6.22 -34.15
C GLN A 1045 1.19 -7.67 -34.15
N ALA A 1046 0.07 -7.96 -33.50
CA ALA A 1046 -0.54 -9.30 -33.50
C ALA A 1046 -2.05 -9.19 -33.77
N LEU A 1047 -2.61 -10.15 -34.51
CA LEU A 1047 -4.04 -10.26 -34.80
C LEU A 1047 -4.54 -11.70 -34.68
N ALA A 1048 -5.75 -11.87 -34.15
CA ALA A 1048 -6.53 -13.10 -34.31
C ALA A 1048 -8.01 -12.77 -34.50
N ALA A 1049 -8.69 -13.50 -35.39
CA ALA A 1049 -10.14 -13.50 -35.48
C ALA A 1049 -10.69 -14.75 -34.78
N ASP A 1050 -11.66 -14.59 -33.88
CA ASP A 1050 -12.28 -15.73 -33.20
C ASP A 1050 -13.50 -16.29 -33.96
N SER A 1051 -14.04 -17.43 -33.49
CA SER A 1051 -15.16 -18.10 -34.14
C SER A 1051 -16.50 -17.34 -34.05
N GLN A 1052 -16.58 -16.27 -33.25
CA GLN A 1052 -17.76 -15.40 -33.18
C GLN A 1052 -17.65 -14.20 -34.13
N GLY A 1053 -16.44 -13.93 -34.65
CA GLY A 1053 -16.16 -12.82 -35.57
C GLY A 1053 -15.47 -11.63 -34.92
N ARG A 1054 -15.11 -11.70 -33.63
CA ARG A 1054 -14.37 -10.61 -32.96
C ARG A 1054 -12.91 -10.63 -33.37
N ILE A 1055 -12.33 -9.43 -33.38
CA ILE A 1055 -10.95 -9.19 -33.80
C ILE A 1055 -10.13 -8.79 -32.59
N TRP A 1056 -9.26 -9.70 -32.19
CA TRP A 1056 -8.31 -9.55 -31.11
C TRP A 1056 -7.05 -8.88 -31.67
N CYS A 1057 -6.68 -7.74 -31.09
CA CYS A 1057 -5.65 -6.84 -31.58
C CYS A 1057 -4.58 -6.64 -30.51
N GLY A 1058 -3.41 -7.22 -30.73
CA GLY A 1058 -2.25 -7.06 -29.86
C GLY A 1058 -1.47 -5.81 -30.26
N THR A 1059 -1.40 -4.83 -29.36
CA THR A 1059 -0.67 -3.58 -29.61
C THR A 1059 0.69 -3.57 -28.92
N TYR A 1060 1.51 -2.56 -29.22
CA TYR A 1060 2.87 -2.42 -28.73
C TYR A 1060 3.25 -0.96 -28.48
N GLY A 1061 3.95 -0.70 -27.37
CA GLY A 1061 4.61 0.58 -27.09
C GLY A 1061 3.71 1.71 -26.56
N LEU A 1062 4.31 2.52 -25.68
CA LEU A 1062 3.68 3.45 -24.72
C LEU A 1062 2.89 2.75 -23.60
N PRO A 1063 2.90 3.29 -22.36
CA PRO A 1063 2.03 2.80 -21.28
C PRO A 1063 0.54 2.90 -21.69
N GLY A 1064 -0.25 1.86 -21.41
CA GLY A 1064 -1.63 1.77 -21.90
C GLY A 1064 -1.77 1.21 -23.32
N ALA A 1065 -0.69 0.66 -23.89
CA ALA A 1065 -0.79 -0.41 -24.87
C ALA A 1065 -1.48 -1.65 -24.24
N GLY A 1066 -1.77 -2.67 -25.03
CA GLY A 1066 -2.30 -3.93 -24.51
C GLY A 1066 -3.10 -4.69 -25.55
N LEU A 1067 -4.15 -5.35 -25.07
CA LEU A 1067 -5.05 -6.15 -25.89
C LEU A 1067 -6.34 -5.37 -26.14
N SER A 1068 -6.64 -5.09 -27.40
CA SER A 1068 -7.93 -4.51 -27.81
C SER A 1068 -8.79 -5.57 -28.49
N VAL A 1069 -10.09 -5.62 -28.20
CA VAL A 1069 -11.01 -6.57 -28.85
C VAL A 1069 -12.18 -5.81 -29.46
N LEU A 1070 -12.26 -5.83 -30.79
CA LEU A 1070 -13.38 -5.27 -31.55
C LEU A 1070 -14.41 -6.36 -31.79
N THR A 1071 -15.69 -6.04 -31.58
CA THR A 1071 -16.84 -6.79 -32.11
C THR A 1071 -17.36 -6.03 -33.34
N PRO A 1072 -16.98 -6.40 -34.59
CA PRO A 1072 -17.22 -5.56 -35.76
C PRO A 1072 -18.71 -5.32 -36.07
N GLU A 1073 -19.57 -6.25 -35.68
CA GLU A 1073 -21.02 -6.23 -35.94
C GLU A 1073 -21.77 -5.23 -35.04
N THR A 1074 -21.19 -4.86 -33.89
CA THR A 1074 -21.71 -3.83 -32.97
C THR A 1074 -20.85 -2.57 -32.94
N GLY A 1075 -19.63 -2.62 -33.46
CA GLY A 1075 -18.62 -1.56 -33.36
C GLY A 1075 -18.05 -1.38 -31.94
N GLN A 1076 -18.38 -2.27 -31.00
CA GLN A 1076 -17.93 -2.19 -29.62
C GLN A 1076 -16.47 -2.63 -29.47
N TRP A 1077 -15.76 -1.94 -28.58
CA TRP A 1077 -14.38 -2.23 -28.23
C TRP A 1077 -14.26 -2.56 -26.74
N LEU A 1078 -13.46 -3.57 -26.44
CA LEU A 1078 -12.89 -3.82 -25.11
C LEU A 1078 -11.39 -3.55 -25.14
N ARG A 1079 -10.80 -3.20 -24.00
CA ARG A 1079 -9.36 -3.10 -23.78
C ARG A 1079 -9.00 -3.89 -22.52
N PHE A 1080 -7.80 -4.48 -22.51
CA PHE A 1080 -7.19 -5.11 -21.36
C PHE A 1080 -5.72 -4.66 -21.29
N GLY A 1081 -5.26 -4.27 -20.10
CA GLY A 1081 -3.87 -3.89 -19.77
C GLY A 1081 -3.31 -4.73 -18.61
N LEU A 1082 -2.26 -4.24 -17.94
CA LEU A 1082 -1.69 -4.92 -16.76
C LEU A 1082 -2.71 -5.11 -15.63
N ALA A 1083 -3.58 -4.12 -15.43
CA ALA A 1083 -4.60 -4.12 -14.37
C ALA A 1083 -5.62 -5.27 -14.52
N ASP A 1084 -5.91 -5.68 -15.75
CA ASP A 1084 -6.82 -6.79 -16.08
C ASP A 1084 -6.13 -8.17 -15.98
N GLY A 1085 -4.84 -8.20 -15.62
CA GLY A 1085 -4.09 -9.41 -15.32
C GLY A 1085 -3.13 -9.89 -16.42
N LEU A 1086 -3.01 -9.17 -17.55
CA LEU A 1086 -2.06 -9.47 -18.62
C LEU A 1086 -0.60 -9.51 -18.10
N PRO A 1087 0.25 -10.43 -18.58
CA PRO A 1087 1.65 -10.49 -18.13
C PRO A 1087 2.53 -9.32 -18.60
N SER A 1088 2.18 -8.69 -19.74
CA SER A 1088 2.79 -7.47 -20.29
C SER A 1088 1.80 -6.81 -21.25
N GLU A 1089 1.88 -5.49 -21.41
CA GLU A 1089 1.08 -4.71 -22.37
C GLU A 1089 1.63 -4.77 -23.81
N ASN A 1090 2.85 -5.28 -24.02
CA ASN A 1090 3.37 -5.60 -25.34
C ASN A 1090 2.92 -7.00 -25.76
N ILE A 1091 1.87 -7.06 -26.58
CA ILE A 1091 1.22 -8.30 -27.01
C ILE A 1091 1.91 -8.80 -28.29
N SER A 1092 2.78 -9.80 -28.16
CA SER A 1092 3.62 -10.33 -29.24
C SER A 1092 2.99 -11.47 -30.04
N ALA A 1093 1.96 -12.14 -29.52
CA ALA A 1093 1.25 -13.20 -30.25
C ALA A 1093 -0.23 -13.30 -29.85
N LEU A 1094 -1.08 -13.71 -30.79
CA LEU A 1094 -2.49 -14.01 -30.55
C LEU A 1094 -2.91 -15.25 -31.33
N ALA A 1095 -3.65 -16.16 -30.69
CA ALA A 1095 -4.20 -17.33 -31.36
C ALA A 1095 -5.58 -17.72 -30.80
N ALA A 1096 -6.59 -17.78 -31.67
CA ALA A 1096 -7.90 -18.34 -31.33
C ALA A 1096 -7.86 -19.87 -31.48
N ILE A 1097 -7.93 -20.59 -30.36
CA ILE A 1097 -7.58 -22.03 -30.27
C ILE A 1097 -8.83 -22.93 -30.36
N ARG A 1098 -9.94 -22.47 -29.78
CA ARG A 1098 -11.28 -23.08 -29.81
C ARG A 1098 -12.34 -21.97 -29.69
N PRO A 1099 -13.62 -22.23 -29.98
CA PRO A 1099 -14.70 -21.30 -29.66
C PRO A 1099 -14.68 -20.94 -28.17
N GLY A 1100 -14.61 -19.65 -27.87
CA GLY A 1100 -14.48 -19.13 -26.50
C GLY A 1100 -13.10 -19.28 -25.86
N GLU A 1101 -12.05 -19.64 -26.61
CA GLU A 1101 -10.68 -19.74 -26.10
C GLU A 1101 -9.67 -19.03 -27.01
N VAL A 1102 -9.04 -17.99 -26.46
CA VAL A 1102 -7.96 -17.23 -27.11
C VAL A 1102 -6.74 -17.21 -26.21
N TRP A 1103 -5.57 -17.49 -26.78
CA TRP A 1103 -4.29 -17.40 -26.08
C TRP A 1103 -3.57 -16.13 -26.50
N VAL A 1104 -3.02 -15.43 -25.51
CA VAL A 1104 -2.39 -14.11 -25.63
C VAL A 1104 -0.93 -14.25 -25.21
N GLY A 1105 -0.02 -14.19 -26.18
CA GLY A 1105 1.42 -14.17 -25.96
C GLY A 1105 1.92 -12.73 -25.81
N THR A 1106 2.81 -12.51 -24.86
CA THR A 1106 3.41 -11.23 -24.52
C THR A 1106 4.90 -11.38 -24.29
N GLU A 1107 5.62 -10.27 -24.12
CA GLU A 1107 7.06 -10.31 -23.83
C GLU A 1107 7.41 -10.94 -22.47
N MET A 1108 6.44 -11.09 -21.57
CA MET A 1108 6.64 -11.64 -20.21
C MET A 1108 5.96 -12.99 -19.97
N GLY A 1109 5.27 -13.55 -20.96
CA GLY A 1109 4.63 -14.86 -20.86
C GLY A 1109 3.49 -15.08 -21.85
N ALA A 1110 2.70 -16.13 -21.62
CA ALA A 1110 1.39 -16.28 -22.25
C ALA A 1110 0.29 -16.43 -21.20
N ILE A 1111 -0.89 -15.88 -21.52
CA ILE A 1111 -2.10 -16.01 -20.70
C ILE A 1111 -3.29 -16.50 -21.55
N ARG A 1112 -4.25 -17.13 -20.87
CA ARG A 1112 -5.39 -17.81 -21.47
C ARG A 1112 -6.67 -17.04 -21.20
N TYR A 1113 -7.30 -16.51 -22.24
CA TYR A 1113 -8.68 -16.00 -22.16
C TYR A 1113 -9.66 -17.15 -22.38
N LEU A 1114 -10.59 -17.32 -21.45
CA LEU A 1114 -11.70 -18.26 -21.55
C LEU A 1114 -13.02 -17.52 -21.38
N GLU A 1115 -13.93 -17.71 -22.32
CA GLU A 1115 -15.32 -17.34 -22.11
C GLU A 1115 -16.00 -18.36 -21.20
N PRO A 1116 -16.99 -17.94 -20.38
CA PRO A 1116 -17.84 -18.85 -19.64
C PRO A 1116 -18.73 -19.59 -20.64
N LEU A 1117 -18.26 -20.75 -21.09
CA LEU A 1117 -19.11 -21.71 -21.77
C LEU A 1117 -20.29 -22.03 -20.85
N LEU A 1118 -21.50 -21.60 -21.25
CA LEU A 1118 -22.75 -21.92 -20.59
C LEU A 1118 -22.99 -23.45 -20.65
N LEU A 1119 -22.39 -24.15 -19.69
CA LEU A 1119 -22.57 -25.57 -19.48
C LEU A 1119 -23.99 -25.84 -18.95
N PHE A 1120 -24.90 -26.00 -19.92
CA PHE A 1120 -26.27 -26.48 -19.80
C PHE A 1120 -27.34 -25.50 -19.28
N ALA A 1121 -27.85 -24.67 -20.20
CA ALA A 1121 -29.25 -24.29 -20.23
C ALA A 1121 -29.79 -24.37 -21.68
N PRO A 1122 -30.94 -25.03 -21.96
CA PRO A 1122 -31.50 -25.10 -23.31
C PRO A 1122 -32.15 -23.76 -23.71
N PRO A 1123 -32.09 -23.35 -25.00
CA PRO A 1123 -32.55 -22.05 -25.44
C PRO A 1123 -34.08 -21.93 -25.41
N VAL A 1124 -34.59 -20.95 -24.66
CA VAL A 1124 -36.00 -20.52 -24.73
C VAL A 1124 -36.14 -19.52 -25.88
N SER A 1125 -37.03 -19.82 -26.83
CA SER A 1125 -37.17 -19.02 -28.06
C SER A 1125 -37.74 -17.61 -27.80
N PRO A 1126 -37.19 -16.55 -28.44
CA PRO A 1126 -37.70 -15.20 -28.28
C PRO A 1126 -39.04 -15.02 -29.02
N THR A 1127 -40.07 -14.53 -28.32
CA THR A 1127 -41.37 -14.20 -28.93
C THR A 1127 -41.56 -12.67 -28.97
N ALA A 1128 -42.08 -12.15 -30.08
CA ALA A 1128 -41.97 -10.76 -30.49
C ALA A 1128 -42.53 -9.68 -29.54
N MET A 1129 -41.83 -8.54 -29.51
CA MET A 1129 -42.32 -7.25 -28.99
C MET A 1129 -43.46 -6.67 -29.85
N PRO A 1130 -44.55 -6.13 -29.24
CA PRO A 1130 -45.48 -5.22 -29.90
C PRO A 1130 -45.14 -3.74 -29.65
N THR A 1131 -45.40 -2.87 -30.64
CA THR A 1131 -45.17 -1.41 -30.60
C THR A 1131 -46.32 -0.61 -29.92
N PRO A 1132 -46.11 0.66 -29.50
CA PRO A 1132 -46.91 1.31 -28.45
C PRO A 1132 -48.06 2.25 -28.87
N HIS A 1133 -48.82 2.70 -27.85
CA HIS A 1133 -49.81 3.81 -27.80
C HIS A 1133 -51.23 3.53 -28.36
N PRO A 1134 -52.28 4.30 -27.94
CA PRO A 1134 -52.31 5.46 -27.04
C PRO A 1134 -53.31 5.39 -25.84
N THR A 1135 -53.18 6.32 -24.88
CA THR A 1135 -54.20 6.98 -23.99
C THR A 1135 -55.48 6.21 -23.55
N THR A 1136 -55.94 6.23 -22.28
CA THR A 1136 -56.31 7.42 -21.44
C THR A 1136 -56.49 7.10 -19.94
N ASP A 1137 -56.27 8.12 -19.08
CA ASP A 1137 -56.88 8.42 -17.75
C ASP A 1137 -56.90 7.39 -16.58
N ARG A 1138 -56.18 7.77 -15.50
CA ARG A 1138 -56.61 7.86 -14.06
C ARG A 1138 -57.03 6.57 -13.31
N GLU A 1139 -56.81 6.41 -11.99
CA GLU A 1139 -56.56 7.36 -10.88
C GLU A 1139 -55.35 6.98 -9.99
N HIS A 1140 -55.13 7.73 -8.91
CA HIS A 1140 -54.18 7.48 -7.81
C HIS A 1140 -52.67 7.52 -8.12
N ILE A 1141 -52.19 8.70 -8.53
CA ILE A 1141 -50.86 9.19 -8.13
C ILE A 1141 -51.07 10.41 -7.24
N ILE A 1142 -50.48 10.43 -6.04
CA ILE A 1142 -50.24 11.65 -5.28
C ILE A 1142 -48.74 11.83 -5.18
N SER A 1143 -48.23 12.87 -5.83
CA SER A 1143 -46.83 13.28 -5.74
C SER A 1143 -46.55 13.93 -4.38
N TYR A 1144 -45.54 13.44 -3.65
CA TYR A 1144 -44.99 14.22 -2.55
C TYR A 1144 -43.91 15.18 -3.09
N ARG A 1145 -44.23 16.48 -3.14
CA ARG A 1145 -43.21 17.54 -3.20
C ARG A 1145 -42.93 17.96 -1.77
N GLY A 1146 -41.74 17.63 -1.27
CA GLY A 1146 -41.30 17.89 0.11
C GLY A 1146 -40.25 18.99 0.24
N GLY A 1147 -40.27 20.03 -0.60
CA GLY A 1147 -39.47 21.24 -0.38
C GLY A 1147 -40.30 22.26 0.41
N GLY A 1148 -39.99 22.45 1.69
CA GLY A 1148 -40.82 23.29 2.56
C GLY A 1148 -40.27 23.47 3.99
N GLU A 1149 -39.41 24.47 4.15
CA GLU A 1149 -39.32 25.37 5.31
C GLU A 1149 -39.40 24.78 6.73
N PHE A 1150 -38.25 24.67 7.40
CA PHE A 1150 -38.13 25.29 8.73
C PHE A 1150 -37.88 26.80 8.53
N ALA A 1151 -38.96 27.58 8.42
CA ALA A 1151 -38.85 29.03 8.35
C ALA A 1151 -38.42 29.60 9.73
N PRO A 1152 -37.49 30.56 9.79
CA PRO A 1152 -37.06 31.14 11.05
C PRO A 1152 -38.19 31.96 11.70
N ALA A 1153 -38.22 31.97 13.04
CA ALA A 1153 -39.15 32.79 13.82
C ALA A 1153 -38.78 34.29 13.79
N LEU A 1154 -38.85 34.91 12.61
CA LEU A 1154 -38.60 36.33 12.39
C LEU A 1154 -39.73 37.21 12.97
N SER A 1155 -39.68 37.48 14.27
CA SER A 1155 -40.35 38.64 14.86
C SER A 1155 -39.57 39.92 14.52
N ALA A 1156 -39.67 40.37 13.27
CA ALA A 1156 -39.02 41.60 12.79
C ALA A 1156 -39.59 42.84 13.50
N GLY A 1157 -38.89 43.29 14.56
CA GLY A 1157 -39.41 44.18 15.60
C GLY A 1157 -38.91 45.64 15.59
N GLN A 1158 -38.48 46.15 14.43
CA GLN A 1158 -38.02 47.54 14.19
C GLN A 1158 -36.76 48.01 14.94
N GLY A 1159 -35.77 48.48 14.18
CA GLY A 1159 -34.75 49.38 14.71
C GLY A 1159 -35.33 50.77 14.96
N PHE A 1160 -35.45 51.18 16.23
CA PHE A 1160 -35.78 52.55 16.62
C PHE A 1160 -34.59 53.23 17.30
N ALA A 1161 -34.17 54.36 16.74
CA ALA A 1161 -33.17 55.27 17.31
C ALA A 1161 -33.77 56.09 18.49
N PRO A 1162 -32.96 56.88 19.23
CA PRO A 1162 -32.96 56.83 20.70
C PRO A 1162 -33.98 57.76 21.40
N PRO A 1163 -34.27 57.48 22.69
CA PRO A 1163 -34.66 58.53 23.63
C PRO A 1163 -33.42 59.32 24.08
N LEU A 1164 -33.43 60.64 23.87
CA LEU A 1164 -32.42 61.57 24.36
C LEU A 1164 -32.83 62.13 25.74
N GLN A 1165 -31.84 62.36 26.60
CA GLN A 1165 -31.93 63.07 27.91
C GLN A 1165 -32.66 62.28 29.03
N ALA A 1166 -32.37 62.49 30.32
CA ALA A 1166 -31.71 63.65 30.92
C ALA A 1166 -30.72 63.36 32.09
N THR A 1167 -29.66 64.16 32.12
CA THR A 1167 -28.97 64.71 33.31
C THR A 1167 -28.59 63.82 34.50
N SER A 1168 -27.28 63.65 34.69
CA SER A 1168 -26.58 64.34 35.80
C SER A 1168 -25.11 64.64 35.41
N THR A 1169 -24.46 65.55 36.12
CA THR A 1169 -23.23 66.26 35.65
C THR A 1169 -22.12 66.27 36.75
N PRO A 1170 -20.89 66.81 36.55
CA PRO A 1170 -19.68 66.01 36.76
C PRO A 1170 -18.70 66.58 37.81
N THR A 1171 -17.54 65.92 38.02
CA THR A 1171 -16.37 66.60 38.62
C THR A 1171 -14.99 66.13 38.09
N ARG A 1172 -14.34 67.01 37.31
CA ARG A 1172 -12.89 67.39 37.24
C ARG A 1172 -11.78 66.33 37.50
N LEU A 1173 -10.84 66.08 36.58
CA LEU A 1173 -9.65 66.89 36.19
C LEU A 1173 -8.65 67.25 37.33
N PRO A 1174 -7.31 67.32 37.10
CA PRO A 1174 -6.51 66.97 35.90
C PRO A 1174 -5.18 66.19 36.17
N SER A 1175 -4.39 65.94 35.11
CA SER A 1175 -2.98 65.52 35.15
C SER A 1175 -2.04 66.59 35.74
N PRO A 1176 -0.75 66.27 36.02
CA PRO A 1176 0.30 66.78 35.12
C PRO A 1176 1.52 65.85 34.88
N THR A 1177 2.38 66.27 33.95
CA THR A 1177 3.56 65.56 33.42
C THR A 1177 4.88 65.93 34.13
N ARG A 1178 5.89 65.04 34.06
CA ARG A 1178 7.25 65.26 33.47
C ARG A 1178 8.35 64.32 33.99
N GLY A 1179 9.32 63.98 33.13
CA GLY A 1179 10.75 63.97 33.49
C GLY A 1179 11.50 62.62 33.51
N THR A 1180 12.18 62.30 32.41
CA THR A 1180 13.42 61.47 32.37
C THR A 1180 14.62 62.27 32.96
N PRO A 1181 15.83 61.70 33.25
CA PRO A 1181 16.41 60.44 32.74
C PRO A 1181 17.24 59.58 33.73
N THR A 1182 17.84 58.50 33.21
CA THR A 1182 19.03 57.75 33.71
C THR A 1182 20.29 58.64 33.86
N PRO A 1183 21.36 58.26 34.63
CA PRO A 1183 22.12 57.01 34.46
C PRO A 1183 22.77 56.35 35.72
N THR A 1184 23.34 55.16 35.50
CA THR A 1184 24.28 54.42 36.38
C THR A 1184 25.67 55.11 36.46
N PRO A 1185 26.51 54.87 37.51
CA PRO A 1185 27.38 53.67 37.53
C PRO A 1185 27.67 53.07 38.93
N SER A 1186 28.49 52.01 38.96
CA SER A 1186 28.71 51.07 40.08
C SER A 1186 29.83 51.43 41.09
N ARG A 1187 29.72 50.93 42.34
CA ARG A 1187 30.86 50.52 43.20
C ARG A 1187 30.45 49.68 44.42
N LEU A 1188 31.25 48.64 44.71
CA LEU A 1188 31.28 47.80 45.94
C LEU A 1188 32.32 48.37 46.95
N PRO A 1189 32.35 48.04 48.27
CA PRO A 1189 32.63 46.67 48.77
C PRO A 1189 32.05 46.26 50.17
N SER A 1190 32.48 45.08 50.64
CA SER A 1190 32.15 44.31 51.87
C SER A 1190 32.57 44.96 53.22
N PRO A 1191 32.21 44.37 54.39
CA PRO A 1191 33.14 43.41 55.07
C PRO A 1191 32.50 42.31 55.98
N THR A 1192 33.36 41.42 56.53
CA THR A 1192 33.04 40.31 57.47
C THR A 1192 33.69 40.52 58.85
N PRO A 1193 33.16 39.94 59.95
CA PRO A 1193 33.93 39.65 61.17
C PRO A 1193 33.81 38.18 61.72
N PRO A 1194 34.67 37.72 62.66
CA PRO A 1194 35.12 36.30 62.74
C PRO A 1194 35.23 35.66 64.17
N VAL A 1195 35.93 34.50 64.31
CA VAL A 1195 36.87 34.05 65.41
C VAL A 1195 36.69 32.62 66.02
N THR A 1196 37.78 31.83 65.90
CA THR A 1196 38.33 30.57 66.51
C THR A 1196 37.82 29.92 67.83
N ALA A 1197 38.04 28.59 68.03
CA ALA A 1197 38.83 27.95 69.14
C ALA A 1197 38.68 26.39 69.29
N SER A 1198 39.37 25.75 70.26
CA SER A 1198 39.39 24.30 70.67
C SER A 1198 39.29 24.19 72.23
N PRO A 1199 39.59 23.08 73.01
CA PRO A 1199 39.65 21.61 72.78
C PRO A 1199 39.08 20.69 73.94
N THR A 1200 39.25 19.35 73.84
CA THR A 1200 39.44 18.29 74.92
C THR A 1200 38.29 17.64 75.78
N PRO A 1201 38.45 16.36 76.31
CA PRO A 1201 37.42 15.50 76.97
C PRO A 1201 37.72 15.08 78.46
N PRO A 1202 36.89 14.29 79.21
CA PRO A 1202 36.94 12.77 79.29
C PRO A 1202 35.56 12.08 79.71
N PRO A 1203 35.44 10.81 80.25
CA PRO A 1203 35.88 9.45 79.83
C PRO A 1203 34.86 8.24 79.95
N SER A 1204 35.15 7.10 79.26
CA SER A 1204 34.94 5.64 79.64
C SER A 1204 33.51 5.03 79.79
N THR A 1205 33.21 3.71 79.71
CA THR A 1205 33.95 2.40 79.84
C THR A 1205 33.42 1.30 78.86
N THR A 1206 34.20 0.60 77.98
CA THR A 1206 35.01 -0.69 78.08
C THR A 1206 34.23 -2.05 78.11
N PRO A 1207 34.79 -3.28 77.76
CA PRO A 1207 36.18 -3.69 77.36
C PRO A 1207 36.46 -4.88 76.32
N THR A 1208 37.34 -4.67 75.30
CA THR A 1208 38.49 -5.53 74.75
C THR A 1208 38.40 -7.05 74.35
N PRO A 1209 39.43 -7.77 73.77
CA PRO A 1209 40.83 -7.44 73.28
C PRO A 1209 41.32 -8.01 71.86
N SER A 1210 42.61 -7.79 71.46
CA SER A 1210 43.33 -8.21 70.19
C SER A 1210 44.61 -9.11 70.47
N PRO A 1211 45.81 -9.23 69.76
CA PRO A 1211 46.51 -8.49 68.63
C PRO A 1211 47.49 -9.32 67.65
N THR A 1212 48.55 -8.70 67.04
CA THR A 1212 49.95 -9.20 66.65
C THR A 1212 50.41 -9.64 65.17
N PRO A 1213 51.74 -9.59 64.74
CA PRO A 1213 52.20 -8.92 63.46
C PRO A 1213 53.49 -9.40 62.62
N SER A 1214 53.98 -8.60 61.62
CA SER A 1214 55.40 -8.37 61.10
C SER A 1214 55.88 -8.90 59.68
N PRO A 1215 57.07 -8.54 59.06
CA PRO A 1215 57.41 -7.25 58.36
C PRO A 1215 58.35 -7.21 57.06
N THR A 1216 58.59 -5.99 56.48
CA THR A 1216 59.60 -5.47 55.46
C THR A 1216 59.20 -5.36 53.94
N ARG A 1217 59.85 -4.66 52.94
CA ARG A 1217 61.14 -3.90 52.78
C ARG A 1217 61.13 -2.65 51.78
N THR A 1218 62.12 -2.41 50.88
CA THR A 1218 62.48 -1.10 50.17
C THR A 1218 63.35 -1.22 48.86
N PRO A 1219 63.73 -0.18 48.02
CA PRO A 1219 63.16 1.18 47.63
C PRO A 1219 63.41 1.71 46.13
N THR A 1220 63.08 3.01 45.86
CA THR A 1220 63.56 4.02 44.80
C THR A 1220 63.01 4.04 43.33
N ALA A 1221 62.88 5.18 42.57
CA ALA A 1221 62.70 6.64 42.87
C ALA A 1221 62.41 7.57 41.60
N THR A 1222 61.57 8.62 41.77
CA THR A 1222 61.32 9.99 41.17
C THR A 1222 62.17 10.62 39.98
N PRO A 1223 61.93 11.86 39.40
CA PRO A 1223 61.08 13.04 39.73
C PRO A 1223 60.28 13.73 38.55
N THR A 1224 60.37 15.07 38.33
CA THR A 1224 59.27 16.00 37.87
C THR A 1224 59.63 17.13 36.84
N HIS A 1225 58.57 17.79 36.31
CA HIS A 1225 58.44 19.20 35.80
C HIS A 1225 58.82 19.65 34.35
N THR A 1226 58.00 20.62 33.87
CA THR A 1226 58.27 21.74 32.91
C THR A 1226 58.26 21.52 31.37
N SER A 1227 58.34 22.65 30.64
CA SER A 1227 57.91 22.90 29.24
C SER A 1227 59.03 22.79 28.17
N THR A 1228 58.67 23.08 26.91
CA THR A 1228 59.51 23.24 25.69
C THR A 1228 60.81 24.07 25.90
N PRO A 1229 61.90 23.91 25.07
CA PRO A 1229 61.90 23.66 23.61
C PRO A 1229 63.06 22.76 23.03
N THR A 1230 63.29 22.84 21.70
CA THR A 1230 64.39 22.28 20.85
C THR A 1230 65.81 22.86 21.16
N PRO A 1231 66.98 22.32 20.66
CA PRO A 1231 67.27 21.84 19.27
C PRO A 1231 68.31 20.67 19.07
N SER A 1232 68.78 20.49 17.82
CA SER A 1232 69.63 19.43 17.18
C SER A 1232 71.18 19.61 17.37
N PRO A 1233 72.17 19.01 16.59
CA PRO A 1233 72.17 18.12 15.40
C PRO A 1233 73.30 17.01 15.28
N THR A 1234 73.53 16.51 14.04
CA THR A 1234 74.63 15.65 13.45
C THR A 1234 74.31 14.15 13.21
N GLY A 1235 74.67 13.49 12.09
CA GLY A 1235 75.47 13.89 10.90
C GLY A 1235 75.11 13.14 9.58
N THR A 1236 75.97 13.24 8.56
CA THR A 1236 75.70 13.07 7.08
C THR A 1236 76.77 12.19 6.37
N PRO A 1237 76.86 12.05 5.01
CA PRO A 1237 75.92 12.03 3.85
C PRO A 1237 76.20 10.76 2.95
N PRO A 1238 76.03 10.70 1.59
CA PRO A 1238 75.33 11.50 0.54
C PRO A 1238 74.31 10.62 -0.26
N THR A 1239 73.75 10.87 -1.46
CA THR A 1239 73.82 11.84 -2.60
C THR A 1239 72.44 11.74 -3.34
N ALA A 1240 71.98 12.45 -4.40
CA ALA A 1240 72.50 13.47 -5.35
C ALA A 1240 71.33 14.35 -5.91
N THR A 1241 71.43 14.84 -7.16
CA THR A 1241 70.42 15.61 -7.96
C THR A 1241 70.85 15.55 -9.47
N PRO A 1242 70.14 16.06 -10.53
CA PRO A 1242 69.38 17.34 -10.60
C PRO A 1242 68.16 17.52 -11.57
N THR A 1243 67.35 18.56 -11.30
CA THR A 1243 66.64 19.52 -12.22
C THR A 1243 65.76 19.10 -13.43
N ARG A 1244 64.50 19.60 -13.45
CA ARG A 1244 63.87 20.56 -14.43
C ARG A 1244 62.34 20.72 -14.13
N THR A 1245 61.84 21.88 -13.66
CA THR A 1245 61.35 23.08 -14.38
C THR A 1245 60.20 22.89 -15.40
N ASN A 1246 58.99 23.38 -15.07
CA ASN A 1246 58.36 24.52 -15.77
C ASN A 1246 57.06 25.01 -15.10
N THR A 1247 56.85 26.33 -15.11
CA THR A 1247 55.59 27.06 -14.79
C THR A 1247 55.36 28.09 -15.90
N PRO A 1248 54.11 28.54 -16.16
CA PRO A 1248 53.75 29.94 -15.86
C PRO A 1248 52.29 30.11 -15.35
N THR A 1249 52.04 30.71 -14.18
CA THR A 1249 51.66 32.14 -13.94
C THR A 1249 50.36 32.65 -14.61
N GLY A 1250 49.48 33.41 -13.94
CA GLY A 1250 49.62 34.02 -12.61
C GLY A 1250 48.40 34.81 -12.09
N THR A 1251 48.65 35.71 -11.14
CA THR A 1251 47.72 36.41 -10.21
C THR A 1251 48.07 37.91 -10.12
N PRO A 1252 47.56 38.75 -9.18
CA PRO A 1252 46.22 38.99 -8.58
C PRO A 1252 45.83 40.50 -8.87
N PRO A 1253 45.39 41.44 -7.97
CA PRO A 1253 44.73 41.38 -6.64
C PRO A 1253 43.55 42.38 -6.40
N THR A 1254 43.03 42.32 -5.15
CA THR A 1254 42.39 43.37 -4.29
C THR A 1254 40.88 43.25 -4.06
N ALA A 1255 40.32 43.56 -2.88
CA ALA A 1255 40.88 43.69 -1.51
C ALA A 1255 39.75 43.59 -0.46
N THR A 1256 40.07 43.25 0.79
CA THR A 1256 39.12 43.25 1.92
C THR A 1256 38.81 44.67 2.40
N PRO A 1257 37.59 44.92 2.93
CA PRO A 1257 37.54 45.36 4.33
C PRO A 1257 36.45 44.67 5.18
N THR A 1258 36.60 44.82 6.49
CA THR A 1258 35.58 44.60 7.55
C THR A 1258 34.22 45.26 7.21
N ARG A 1259 33.06 44.88 7.80
CA ARG A 1259 32.81 44.89 9.27
C ARG A 1259 31.36 44.44 9.62
N THR A 1260 31.16 43.89 10.83
CA THR A 1260 29.94 43.93 11.69
C THR A 1260 28.54 43.66 11.12
N ASN A 1261 27.85 42.70 11.74
CA ASN A 1261 26.39 42.59 11.97
C ASN A 1261 25.49 42.49 10.70
N THR A 1262 24.39 41.75 10.73
CA THR A 1262 23.74 41.02 11.84
C THR A 1262 23.95 39.52 11.74
#